data_AF-A0A6A6WU14-F1
#
_entry.id   AF-A0A6A6WU14-F1
#
_cell.length_a   1.000
_cell.length_b   1.000
_cell.length_c   1.000
_cell.angle_alpha   90.00
_cell.angle_beta   90.00
_cell.angle_gamma   90.00
#
_symmetry.space_group_name_H-M   'P 1'
#
loop_
_entity.id
_entity.type
_entity.pdbx_description
1 polymer ?
#
loop_
_entity_poly.entity_id
_entity_poly.type
_entity_poly.pdbx_seq_one_letter_code
_entity_poly.pdbx_strand_id
1 'polypeptide(L)'
;LLLSRQDFAYGQKQCTRNAIRPRTDHGLAARRLNAQTVGPKTVIFNATLIDGDGTVTKDVNIEIIENIFIAIVKTSNLTHSEEDLVIDVNGRYVTPGLIDMHSHAGVREEPQLWATEDVTEVSAPVTPWGRAVDALKPHDQAIQIINSGGVTTSLVLTGAKNCISGEGAVIKMKRTDSIPDLLMNLTESDPLGKPQRYLKMAMGENQKRQFQGSTTGPTTRIGESYWFRHAYEMATRIKHTQDRWCELAASEEGRTALTESYPKSLEWQTLVDVLRGDVRVNVHGYETEDIFAMFDHADGYGFNITALHHALHSDLIAKEIKRRNITIVGFSDSWGDKKELYNVSSYMLRTVAEYDIPVVLTRDHPAEHGQWLAYEAQIGHHFGLPADLAIASVIAEPARAMGLDNRIGFVRPGYDADLVIWDRNPLQVGATPLEVFIDGISTVNASQSVWKNREQLLMHAFQPTSRPEVVNDLAVCEDGQEDIIIRGIKKSFIKKGGLRGDEIIGDNMTAVIRYGRLVCVGESICESHVAEAKKDSIPVMDLRNGYILPASMSYTNSPLGLTIATRQHGLAEMRQEPSTTDGMSRGNNWAHPYSSALGIRFGGIHLERAHRGGITRIITPPLSEGFFHGLSTCFRSGATNILDDGTIVSDQVALHFTIGHDAKQPETPTITSQLNLLQHLLTTQKSLHPIYSQAASGFLPIIVHTHNRDTIGSLIRLKRTTLNATNLIIMGGSEAHLVAHDLASANIPIILAPWSCVPLFWESRQCLPGPPLTDHLGAEILIDAGVKVALSNWDDTNNHVRNAIWEAAWIAGPRNESLALDLVSLNLEEMLGLPKMADLVVYEGNPFQFGASAALIFESGSIRSCWPGPD
;
A
#
# COMPACT_ATOMS: atom_id res chain seq x y z
N LEU A 1 -57.08 6.28 23.45
CA LEU A 1 -57.06 7.15 22.26
C LEU A 1 -56.64 6.27 21.09
N LEU A 2 -57.40 6.25 19.99
CA LEU A 2 -57.08 5.43 18.81
C LEU A 2 -55.94 6.07 18.00
N LEU A 3 -55.00 5.26 17.51
CA LEU A 3 -53.91 5.69 16.63
C LEU A 3 -54.41 6.48 15.40
N SER A 4 -53.68 7.47 14.89
CA SER A 4 -54.10 8.24 13.71
C SER A 4 -54.14 7.39 12.43
N ARG A 5 -54.89 7.81 11.39
CA ARG A 5 -54.96 7.05 10.10
C ARG A 5 -53.61 7.09 9.39
N GLN A 6 -52.93 8.24 9.49
CA GLN A 6 -51.63 8.46 8.88
C GLN A 6 -50.55 7.60 9.54
N ASP A 7 -50.52 7.54 10.87
CA ASP A 7 -49.54 6.72 11.59
C ASP A 7 -49.77 5.22 11.37
N PHE A 8 -51.03 4.79 11.30
CA PHE A 8 -51.37 3.41 10.97
C PHE A 8 -50.90 3.05 9.54
N ALA A 9 -51.20 3.89 8.55
CA ALA A 9 -50.77 3.66 7.17
C ALA A 9 -49.24 3.67 7.03
N TYR A 10 -48.55 4.57 7.73
CA TYR A 10 -47.08 4.57 7.79
C TYR A 10 -46.55 3.26 8.37
N GLY A 11 -47.08 2.82 9.51
CA GLY A 11 -46.65 1.59 10.15
C GLY A 11 -46.91 0.35 9.29
N GLN A 12 -48.07 0.27 8.61
CA GLN A 12 -48.33 -0.80 7.63
C GLN A 12 -47.29 -0.82 6.51
N LYS A 13 -46.89 0.35 5.99
CA LYS A 13 -45.82 0.45 4.99
C LYS A 13 -44.48 -0.06 5.53
N GLN A 14 -44.15 0.24 6.80
CA GLN A 14 -42.94 -0.31 7.43
C GLN A 14 -43.03 -1.82 7.61
N CYS A 15 -44.17 -2.37 8.02
CA CYS A 15 -44.37 -3.81 8.14
C CYS A 15 -44.18 -4.53 6.79
N THR A 16 -44.74 -3.99 5.71
CA THR A 16 -44.50 -4.51 4.36
C THR A 16 -43.02 -4.43 4.00
N ARG A 17 -42.35 -3.30 4.30
CA ARG A 17 -40.91 -3.14 4.05
C ARG A 17 -40.07 -4.13 4.87
N ASN A 18 -40.44 -4.42 6.11
CA ASN A 18 -39.74 -5.38 6.98
C ASN A 18 -39.79 -6.81 6.44
N ALA A 19 -40.72 -7.15 5.55
CA ALA A 19 -40.82 -8.46 4.91
C ALA A 19 -39.94 -8.61 3.66
N ILE A 20 -39.45 -7.50 3.09
CA ILE A 20 -38.59 -7.48 1.91
C ILE A 20 -37.12 -7.61 2.34
N ARG A 21 -36.31 -8.34 1.57
CA ARG A 21 -34.85 -8.42 1.73
C ARG A 21 -34.14 -7.85 0.50
N PRO A 22 -32.99 -7.17 0.64
CA PRO A 22 -32.13 -6.85 -0.49
C PRO A 22 -31.67 -8.15 -1.17
N ARG A 23 -31.63 -8.17 -2.51
CA ARG A 23 -31.13 -9.30 -3.29
C ARG A 23 -30.37 -8.83 -4.52
N THR A 24 -29.38 -9.62 -4.95
CA THR A 24 -28.72 -9.43 -6.23
C THR A 24 -29.67 -9.83 -7.35
N ASP A 25 -29.83 -8.97 -8.36
CA ASP A 25 -30.71 -9.22 -9.49
C ASP A 25 -29.93 -9.66 -10.73
N HIS A 26 -29.89 -10.97 -10.94
CA HIS A 26 -29.22 -11.59 -12.08
C HIS A 26 -29.96 -11.38 -13.42
N GLY A 27 -31.16 -10.80 -13.41
CA GLY A 27 -31.91 -10.44 -14.63
C GLY A 27 -31.59 -9.03 -15.16
N LEU A 28 -30.86 -8.20 -14.42
CA LEU A 28 -30.61 -6.80 -14.77
C LEU A 28 -29.91 -6.64 -16.13
N ALA A 29 -28.83 -7.40 -16.36
CA ALA A 29 -28.04 -7.34 -17.59
C ALA A 29 -28.90 -7.59 -18.84
N ALA A 30 -29.74 -8.63 -18.82
CA ALA A 30 -30.64 -8.95 -19.93
C ALA A 30 -31.66 -7.84 -20.19
N ARG A 31 -32.20 -7.20 -19.13
CA ARG A 31 -33.15 -6.09 -19.29
C ARG A 31 -32.49 -4.85 -19.89
N ARG A 32 -31.27 -4.53 -19.47
CA ARG A 32 -30.47 -3.42 -20.04
C ARG A 32 -30.19 -3.64 -21.52
N LEU A 33 -29.72 -4.83 -21.89
CA LEU A 33 -29.48 -5.20 -23.29
C LEU A 33 -30.75 -5.09 -24.14
N ASN A 34 -31.91 -5.48 -23.62
CA ASN A 34 -33.17 -5.35 -24.35
C ASN A 34 -33.65 -3.90 -24.49
N ALA A 35 -33.30 -3.03 -23.54
CA ALA A 35 -33.68 -1.62 -23.57
C ALA A 35 -32.78 -0.78 -24.48
N GLN A 36 -31.56 -1.24 -24.76
CA GLN A 36 -30.48 -0.40 -25.28
C GLN A 36 -29.64 -1.15 -26.31
N THR A 37 -29.93 -0.91 -27.60
CA THR A 37 -29.20 -1.52 -28.73
C THR A 37 -28.95 -0.56 -29.90
N VAL A 38 -29.19 0.74 -29.72
CA VAL A 38 -29.14 1.73 -30.81
C VAL A 38 -28.39 2.97 -30.35
N GLY A 39 -27.30 3.30 -31.03
CA GLY A 39 -26.46 4.46 -30.75
C GLY A 39 -25.05 4.27 -31.30
N PRO A 40 -24.23 5.35 -31.34
CA PRO A 40 -22.82 5.25 -31.68
C PRO A 40 -22.10 4.37 -30.66
N LYS A 41 -21.17 3.55 -31.13
CA LYS A 41 -20.42 2.61 -30.29
C LYS A 41 -19.05 3.18 -29.93
N THR A 42 -18.58 2.85 -28.74
CA THR A 42 -17.14 2.84 -28.44
C THR A 42 -16.65 1.40 -28.58
N VAL A 43 -15.65 1.17 -29.44
CA VAL A 43 -15.06 -0.15 -29.68
C VAL A 43 -13.61 -0.14 -29.23
N ILE A 44 -13.32 -0.90 -28.17
CA ILE A 44 -11.94 -1.21 -27.78
C ILE A 44 -11.48 -2.38 -28.66
N PHE A 45 -10.66 -2.09 -29.66
CA PHE A 45 -10.27 -3.02 -30.71
C PHE A 45 -8.94 -3.71 -30.40
N ASN A 46 -8.85 -5.01 -30.69
CA ASN A 46 -7.63 -5.82 -30.55
C ASN A 46 -7.06 -5.85 -29.12
N ALA A 47 -7.88 -6.21 -28.13
CA ALA A 47 -7.49 -6.31 -26.73
C ALA A 47 -7.08 -7.74 -26.32
N THR A 48 -6.21 -7.83 -25.31
CA THR A 48 -6.04 -9.03 -24.46
C THR A 48 -6.84 -8.81 -23.17
N LEU A 49 -8.05 -9.36 -23.11
CA LEU A 49 -8.93 -9.23 -21.94
C LEU A 49 -8.48 -10.18 -20.83
N ILE A 50 -8.17 -9.65 -19.64
CA ILE A 50 -8.15 -10.39 -18.38
C ILE A 50 -9.47 -10.09 -17.69
N ASP A 51 -10.43 -11.02 -17.76
CA ASP A 51 -11.75 -10.82 -17.14
C ASP A 51 -11.66 -10.95 -15.62
N GLY A 52 -12.75 -10.67 -14.91
CA GLY A 52 -12.77 -10.54 -13.45
C GLY A 52 -12.31 -11.77 -12.66
N ASP A 53 -12.40 -12.97 -13.22
CA ASP A 53 -11.93 -14.21 -12.62
C ASP A 53 -10.47 -14.56 -12.99
N GLY A 54 -9.76 -13.65 -13.67
CA GLY A 54 -8.39 -13.86 -14.14
C GLY A 54 -8.30 -14.56 -15.49
N THR A 55 -9.42 -14.95 -16.11
CA THR A 55 -9.42 -15.61 -17.44
C THR A 55 -8.84 -14.67 -18.50
N VAL A 56 -7.83 -15.14 -19.22
CA VAL A 56 -7.17 -14.37 -20.29
C VAL A 56 -7.71 -14.78 -21.66
N THR A 57 -8.31 -13.83 -22.38
CA THR A 57 -8.78 -13.99 -23.77
C THR A 57 -8.09 -12.98 -24.69
N LYS A 58 -7.32 -13.48 -25.66
CA LYS A 58 -6.60 -12.65 -26.64
C LYS A 58 -7.46 -12.34 -27.86
N ASP A 59 -7.07 -11.29 -28.57
CA ASP A 59 -7.63 -10.87 -29.85
C ASP A 59 -9.16 -10.70 -29.73
N VAL A 60 -9.60 -9.81 -28.83
CA VAL A 60 -11.02 -9.47 -28.67
C VAL A 60 -11.31 -8.00 -28.95
N ASN A 61 -12.51 -7.73 -29.43
CA ASN A 61 -13.10 -6.40 -29.49
C ASN A 61 -14.18 -6.30 -28.41
N ILE A 62 -14.16 -5.22 -27.63
CA ILE A 62 -15.15 -4.91 -26.59
C ILE A 62 -16.00 -3.75 -27.10
N GLU A 63 -17.30 -3.96 -27.24
CA GLU A 63 -18.24 -2.97 -27.75
C GLU A 63 -19.06 -2.38 -26.59
N ILE A 64 -19.10 -1.05 -26.52
CA ILE A 64 -19.81 -0.26 -25.52
C ILE A 64 -20.84 0.61 -26.23
N ILE A 65 -22.06 0.67 -25.68
CA ILE A 65 -23.05 1.70 -26.02
C ILE A 65 -23.48 2.37 -24.72
N GLU A 66 -23.43 3.70 -24.72
CA GLU A 66 -23.70 4.52 -23.54
C GLU A 66 -22.89 4.05 -22.31
N ASN A 67 -23.53 3.39 -21.35
CA ASN A 67 -22.93 3.00 -20.08
C ASN A 67 -22.80 1.49 -19.87
N ILE A 68 -23.07 0.67 -20.88
CA ILE A 68 -23.00 -0.80 -20.77
C ILE A 68 -22.14 -1.45 -21.86
N PHE A 69 -21.54 -2.60 -21.52
CA PHE A 69 -20.99 -3.49 -22.54
C PHE A 69 -22.15 -4.13 -23.32
N ILE A 70 -22.07 -4.15 -24.65
CA ILE A 70 -23.08 -4.81 -25.50
C ILE A 70 -22.58 -6.12 -26.10
N ALA A 71 -21.28 -6.25 -26.37
CA ALA A 71 -20.70 -7.45 -26.96
C ALA A 71 -19.19 -7.56 -26.68
N ILE A 72 -18.70 -8.79 -26.56
CA ILE A 72 -17.28 -9.14 -26.56
C ILE A 72 -17.10 -10.17 -27.67
N VAL A 73 -16.39 -9.81 -28.74
CA VAL A 73 -16.27 -10.63 -29.95
C VAL A 73 -14.82 -10.86 -30.30
N LYS A 74 -14.50 -12.01 -30.88
CA LYS A 74 -13.14 -12.28 -31.37
C LYS A 74 -12.80 -11.28 -32.48
N THR A 75 -11.59 -10.72 -32.43
CA THR A 75 -11.10 -9.75 -33.40
C THR A 75 -11.11 -10.36 -34.80
N SER A 76 -11.83 -9.69 -35.69
CA SER A 76 -11.88 -9.91 -37.13
C SER A 76 -11.89 -8.54 -37.83
N ASN A 77 -12.08 -8.49 -39.16
CA ASN A 77 -12.28 -7.23 -39.87
C ASN A 77 -13.36 -6.38 -39.16
N LEU A 78 -12.99 -5.17 -38.74
CA LEU A 78 -13.85 -4.29 -37.96
C LEU A 78 -14.92 -3.68 -38.87
N THR A 79 -16.19 -3.96 -38.57
CA THR A 79 -17.32 -3.29 -39.21
C THR A 79 -17.80 -2.22 -38.25
N HIS A 80 -17.56 -0.94 -38.58
CA HIS A 80 -17.94 0.21 -37.75
C HIS A 80 -18.56 1.30 -38.63
N SER A 81 -19.42 2.12 -38.03
CA SER A 81 -19.94 3.33 -38.64
C SER A 81 -18.95 4.49 -38.49
N GLU A 82 -19.10 5.56 -39.28
CA GLU A 82 -18.28 6.78 -39.09
C GLU A 82 -18.54 7.48 -37.74
N GLU A 83 -19.66 7.18 -37.08
CA GLU A 83 -20.01 7.74 -35.77
C GLU A 83 -19.42 6.94 -34.60
N ASP A 84 -18.89 5.73 -34.86
CA ASP A 84 -18.29 4.89 -33.84
C ASP A 84 -16.89 5.39 -33.46
N LEU A 85 -16.59 5.41 -32.16
CA LEU A 85 -15.25 5.66 -31.64
C LEU A 85 -14.49 4.33 -31.56
N VAL A 86 -13.44 4.18 -32.37
CA VAL A 86 -12.58 3.00 -32.34
C VAL A 86 -11.26 3.33 -31.65
N ILE A 87 -10.94 2.57 -30.60
CA ILE A 87 -9.66 2.67 -29.87
C ILE A 87 -8.92 1.35 -30.09
N ASP A 88 -7.92 1.36 -30.97
CA ASP A 88 -7.05 0.20 -31.19
C ASP A 88 -5.99 0.11 -30.08
N VAL A 89 -6.09 -0.93 -29.26
CA VAL A 89 -5.17 -1.13 -28.14
C VAL A 89 -4.01 -2.05 -28.49
N ASN A 90 -3.85 -2.48 -29.75
CA ASN A 90 -2.67 -3.19 -30.26
C ASN A 90 -2.24 -4.41 -29.43
N GLY A 91 -3.21 -5.21 -28.97
CA GLY A 91 -3.00 -6.42 -28.17
C GLY A 91 -2.79 -6.16 -26.67
N ARG A 92 -2.88 -4.92 -26.19
CA ARG A 92 -2.71 -4.55 -24.77
C ARG A 92 -3.68 -5.27 -23.85
N TYR A 93 -3.27 -5.35 -22.58
CA TYR A 93 -4.12 -5.87 -21.53
C TYR A 93 -5.26 -4.92 -21.22
N VAL A 94 -6.47 -5.47 -21.15
CA VAL A 94 -7.68 -4.78 -20.69
C VAL A 94 -8.27 -5.59 -19.55
N THR A 95 -8.68 -4.92 -18.48
CA THR A 95 -9.38 -5.54 -17.33
C THR A 95 -10.71 -4.84 -17.08
N PRO A 96 -11.67 -5.46 -16.37
CA PRO A 96 -12.71 -4.68 -15.70
C PRO A 96 -12.07 -3.62 -14.79
N GLY A 97 -12.84 -2.58 -14.46
CA GLY A 97 -12.47 -1.60 -13.44
C GLY A 97 -12.13 -2.26 -12.10
N LEU A 98 -11.06 -1.80 -11.44
CA LEU A 98 -10.67 -2.30 -10.12
C LEU A 98 -11.66 -1.78 -9.06
N ILE A 99 -11.83 -2.54 -7.98
CA ILE A 99 -12.81 -2.25 -6.93
C ILE A 99 -12.16 -2.31 -5.56
N ASP A 100 -12.16 -1.19 -4.84
CA ASP A 100 -11.70 -1.14 -3.44
C ASP A 100 -12.90 -1.25 -2.48
N MET A 101 -13.10 -2.40 -1.86
CA MET A 101 -14.23 -2.57 -0.92
C MET A 101 -13.97 -2.03 0.49
N HIS A 102 -12.81 -1.40 0.74
CA HIS A 102 -12.52 -0.70 1.99
C HIS A 102 -11.74 0.58 1.72
N SER A 103 -12.46 1.68 1.60
CA SER A 103 -11.85 2.99 1.41
C SER A 103 -12.44 4.04 2.35
N HIS A 104 -11.71 5.13 2.57
CA HIS A 104 -12.18 6.35 3.21
C HIS A 104 -12.14 7.56 2.26
N ALA A 105 -11.93 7.33 0.96
CA ALA A 105 -11.93 8.38 -0.06
C ALA A 105 -13.23 9.20 -0.01
N GLY A 106 -13.12 10.52 -0.14
CA GLY A 106 -14.26 11.44 -0.09
C GLY A 106 -14.79 11.73 1.31
N VAL A 107 -14.60 10.89 2.33
CA VAL A 107 -14.90 11.25 3.74
C VAL A 107 -13.66 11.74 4.48
N ARG A 108 -12.47 11.31 4.04
CA ARG A 108 -11.16 11.81 4.47
C ARG A 108 -10.50 12.59 3.34
N GLU A 109 -11.00 13.80 3.09
CA GLU A 109 -10.60 14.61 1.95
C GLU A 109 -9.09 14.90 1.93
N GLU A 110 -8.48 14.87 0.74
CA GLU A 110 -7.10 15.28 0.54
C GLU A 110 -7.00 16.73 0.02
N PRO A 111 -6.12 17.59 0.60
CA PRO A 111 -5.22 17.30 1.71
C PRO A 111 -5.99 17.18 3.04
N GLN A 112 -5.51 16.32 3.92
CA GLN A 112 -6.06 16.12 5.25
C GLN A 112 -5.85 17.37 6.10
N LEU A 113 -6.96 17.91 6.58
CA LEU A 113 -7.00 19.01 7.51
C LEU A 113 -7.88 18.59 8.70
N TRP A 114 -7.64 19.21 9.86
CA TRP A 114 -8.47 18.98 11.04
C TRP A 114 -9.97 19.24 10.77
N ALA A 115 -10.27 20.15 9.83
CA ALA A 115 -11.63 20.56 9.48
C ALA A 115 -12.32 19.63 8.45
N THR A 116 -11.59 18.69 7.85
CA THR A 116 -12.09 17.79 6.79
C THR A 116 -12.08 16.31 7.20
N GLU A 117 -11.71 16.02 8.46
CA GLU A 117 -11.69 14.68 9.03
C GLU A 117 -13.09 14.26 9.51
N ASP A 118 -13.82 13.54 8.65
CA ASP A 118 -15.19 13.08 8.92
C ASP A 118 -15.34 11.54 8.86
N VAL A 119 -14.24 10.79 9.02
CA VAL A 119 -14.24 9.34 8.81
C VAL A 119 -14.95 8.57 9.93
N THR A 120 -14.81 9.02 11.17
CA THR A 120 -15.45 8.39 12.34
C THR A 120 -15.92 9.42 13.35
N GLU A 121 -17.20 9.34 13.72
CA GLU A 121 -17.80 10.14 14.79
C GLU A 121 -17.41 9.57 16.16
N VAL A 122 -16.43 10.16 16.84
CA VAL A 122 -15.82 9.61 18.08
C VAL A 122 -16.46 10.10 19.39
N SER A 123 -17.63 10.74 19.33
CA SER A 123 -18.37 11.14 20.54
C SER A 123 -18.95 9.97 21.35
N ALA A 124 -19.08 8.79 20.74
CA ALA A 124 -19.54 7.57 21.41
C ALA A 124 -18.92 6.31 20.77
N PRO A 125 -18.76 5.20 21.51
CA PRO A 125 -18.18 3.96 20.99
C PRO A 125 -19.11 3.18 20.04
N VAL A 126 -20.38 3.58 19.96
CA VAL A 126 -21.42 2.92 19.17
C VAL A 126 -22.25 4.00 18.47
N THR A 127 -22.02 4.17 17.17
CA THR A 127 -22.67 5.19 16.31
C THR A 127 -23.28 4.58 15.03
N PRO A 128 -24.12 3.51 15.11
CA PRO A 128 -24.71 2.87 13.94
C PRO A 128 -25.64 3.77 13.09
N TRP A 129 -26.02 4.92 13.63
CA TRP A 129 -26.80 5.96 12.96
C TRP A 129 -25.96 6.88 12.06
N GLY A 130 -24.63 6.87 12.21
CA GLY A 130 -23.71 7.60 11.33
C GLY A 130 -23.71 7.02 9.92
N ARG A 131 -23.47 7.86 8.90
CA ARG A 131 -23.47 7.43 7.50
C ARG A 131 -22.38 8.17 6.73
N ALA A 132 -21.53 7.44 6.01
CA ALA A 132 -20.48 8.01 5.16
C ALA A 132 -21.05 9.02 4.15
N VAL A 133 -22.25 8.74 3.60
CA VAL A 133 -22.91 9.62 2.62
C VAL A 133 -23.15 11.06 3.11
N ASP A 134 -23.29 11.24 4.43
CA ASP A 134 -23.53 12.57 5.02
C ASP A 134 -22.27 13.45 5.04
N ALA A 135 -21.10 12.84 4.81
CA ALA A 135 -19.81 13.51 4.86
C ALA A 135 -18.97 13.32 3.59
N LEU A 136 -19.54 12.78 2.50
CA LEU A 136 -18.84 12.61 1.22
C LEU A 136 -18.58 13.95 0.53
N LYS A 137 -17.34 14.16 0.07
CA LYS A 137 -16.92 15.31 -0.74
C LYS A 137 -16.73 14.85 -2.19
N PRO A 138 -17.66 15.16 -3.12
CA PRO A 138 -17.59 14.69 -4.50
C PRO A 138 -16.45 15.32 -5.31
N HIS A 139 -15.88 16.41 -4.80
CA HIS A 139 -14.76 17.15 -5.40
C HIS A 139 -13.40 16.81 -4.80
N ASP A 140 -13.33 15.84 -3.88
CA ASP A 140 -12.08 15.35 -3.30
C ASP A 140 -11.12 14.92 -4.43
N GLN A 141 -9.92 15.50 -4.45
CA GLN A 141 -8.93 15.20 -5.49
C GLN A 141 -8.46 13.74 -5.44
N ALA A 142 -8.54 13.09 -4.27
CA ALA A 142 -8.21 11.69 -4.10
C ALA A 142 -9.04 10.79 -5.05
N ILE A 143 -10.29 11.16 -5.36
CA ILE A 143 -11.16 10.40 -6.26
C ILE A 143 -10.51 10.28 -7.65
N GLN A 144 -10.02 11.38 -8.21
CA GLN A 144 -9.38 11.38 -9.53
C GLN A 144 -8.01 10.68 -9.50
N ILE A 145 -7.25 10.85 -8.42
CA ILE A 145 -5.95 10.20 -8.24
C ILE A 145 -6.12 8.69 -8.16
N ILE A 146 -7.02 8.19 -7.32
CA ILE A 146 -7.29 6.76 -7.17
C ILE A 146 -7.83 6.16 -8.48
N ASN A 147 -8.74 6.86 -9.17
CA ASN A 147 -9.23 6.46 -10.49
C ASN A 147 -8.10 6.24 -11.49
N SER A 148 -7.08 7.11 -11.50
CA SER A 148 -5.94 6.95 -12.39
C SER A 148 -5.11 5.68 -12.17
N GLY A 149 -5.30 5.00 -11.03
CA GLY A 149 -4.78 3.66 -10.74
C GLY A 149 -5.61 2.50 -11.30
N GLY A 150 -6.72 2.80 -11.99
CA GLY A 150 -7.66 1.83 -12.55
C GLY A 150 -8.83 1.49 -11.63
N VAL A 151 -8.94 2.12 -10.45
CA VAL A 151 -10.03 1.88 -9.50
C VAL A 151 -11.28 2.64 -9.94
N THR A 152 -12.35 1.93 -10.31
CA THR A 152 -13.59 2.55 -10.81
C THR A 152 -14.70 2.61 -9.78
N THR A 153 -14.63 1.77 -8.74
CA THR A 153 -15.65 1.69 -7.68
C THR A 153 -15.00 1.52 -6.32
N SER A 154 -15.52 2.22 -5.32
CA SER A 154 -15.12 2.01 -3.92
C SER A 154 -16.32 1.85 -2.99
N LEU A 155 -16.21 0.96 -2.01
CA LEU A 155 -17.06 0.99 -0.82
C LEU A 155 -16.38 1.91 0.22
N VAL A 156 -16.92 3.11 0.35
CA VAL A 156 -16.48 4.08 1.37
C VAL A 156 -17.07 3.67 2.71
N LEU A 157 -16.25 3.11 3.58
CA LEU A 157 -16.63 2.72 4.94
C LEU A 157 -16.31 3.86 5.91
N THR A 158 -17.07 3.96 7.00
CA THR A 158 -16.61 4.71 8.17
C THR A 158 -15.37 4.04 8.78
N GLY A 159 -14.63 4.75 9.63
CA GLY A 159 -13.36 4.24 10.18
C GLY A 159 -13.54 3.21 11.30
N ALA A 160 -12.41 2.83 11.91
CA ALA A 160 -12.34 1.80 12.93
C ALA A 160 -12.09 2.35 14.35
N LYS A 161 -12.41 3.63 14.63
CA LYS A 161 -12.22 4.18 15.99
C LYS A 161 -13.32 3.76 16.98
N ASN A 162 -14.49 3.33 16.50
CA ASN A 162 -15.62 2.87 17.30
C ASN A 162 -15.86 1.36 17.17
N CYS A 163 -16.59 0.75 18.13
CA CYS A 163 -17.04 -0.64 18.00
C CYS A 163 -18.02 -0.80 16.83
N ILE A 164 -18.92 0.18 16.66
CA ILE A 164 -19.84 0.27 15.52
C ILE A 164 -19.79 1.71 15.02
N SER A 165 -19.33 1.93 13.79
CA SER A 165 -18.97 3.27 13.28
C SER A 165 -20.02 3.89 12.36
N GLY A 166 -20.94 3.10 11.81
CA GLY A 166 -22.01 3.57 10.93
C GLY A 166 -22.03 2.91 9.56
N GLU A 167 -22.88 3.43 8.68
CA GLU A 167 -23.09 2.91 7.33
C GLU A 167 -22.06 3.43 6.32
N GLY A 168 -21.63 2.56 5.42
CA GLY A 168 -20.82 2.91 4.25
C GLY A 168 -21.67 3.28 3.03
N ALA A 169 -21.00 3.77 1.99
CA ALA A 169 -21.60 4.15 0.72
C ALA A 169 -20.76 3.63 -0.46
N VAL A 170 -21.42 3.16 -1.52
CA VAL A 170 -20.73 2.72 -2.75
C VAL A 170 -20.69 3.88 -3.72
N ILE A 171 -19.49 4.24 -4.16
CA ILE A 171 -19.25 5.33 -5.10
C ILE A 171 -18.59 4.81 -6.38
N LYS A 172 -18.90 5.44 -7.51
CA LYS A 172 -18.06 5.38 -8.70
C LYS A 172 -16.94 6.39 -8.53
N MET A 173 -15.69 6.00 -8.83
CA MET A 173 -14.50 6.84 -8.67
C MET A 173 -14.37 7.90 -9.78
N LYS A 174 -15.45 8.62 -10.07
CA LYS A 174 -15.49 9.71 -11.04
C LYS A 174 -15.69 11.02 -10.29
N ARG A 175 -14.93 12.06 -10.67
CA ARG A 175 -15.11 13.40 -10.11
C ARG A 175 -16.47 13.95 -10.57
N THR A 176 -17.24 14.48 -9.64
CA THR A 176 -18.57 15.05 -9.90
C THR A 176 -18.79 16.29 -9.03
N ASP A 177 -19.85 17.04 -9.32
CA ASP A 177 -20.25 18.21 -8.53
C ASP A 177 -21.33 17.90 -7.49
N SER A 178 -21.83 16.65 -7.43
CA SER A 178 -22.93 16.27 -6.55
C SER A 178 -22.76 14.86 -5.96
N ILE A 179 -23.18 14.69 -4.70
CA ILE A 179 -23.17 13.37 -4.04
C ILE A 179 -24.02 12.35 -4.80
N PRO A 180 -25.24 12.66 -5.29
CA PRO A 180 -26.03 11.70 -6.07
C PRO A 180 -25.33 11.16 -7.32
N ASP A 181 -24.56 11.98 -8.03
CA ASP A 181 -23.85 11.55 -9.25
C ASP A 181 -22.62 10.68 -8.95
N LEU A 182 -22.06 10.84 -7.74
CA LEU A 182 -20.97 10.03 -7.22
C LEU A 182 -21.45 8.64 -6.77
N LEU A 183 -22.66 8.55 -6.22
CA LEU A 183 -23.22 7.30 -5.67
C LEU A 183 -23.63 6.33 -6.77
N MET A 184 -23.39 5.04 -6.54
CA MET A 184 -23.95 3.99 -7.38
C MET A 184 -25.45 3.79 -7.11
N ASN A 185 -26.27 3.66 -8.16
CA ASN A 185 -27.70 3.38 -8.02
C ASN A 185 -27.96 1.91 -7.62
N LEU A 186 -28.07 1.66 -6.32
CA LEU A 186 -28.28 0.33 -5.75
C LEU A 186 -29.72 -0.22 -5.87
N THR A 187 -30.66 0.56 -6.43
CA THR A 187 -32.07 0.16 -6.62
C THR A 187 -32.49 0.06 -8.08
N GLU A 188 -31.55 0.17 -9.02
CA GLU A 188 -31.86 0.07 -10.45
C GLU A 188 -32.52 -1.26 -10.84
N SER A 189 -32.12 -2.34 -10.17
CA SER A 189 -32.70 -3.67 -10.35
C SER A 189 -34.17 -3.77 -9.95
N ASP A 190 -34.58 -3.01 -8.93
CA ASP A 190 -35.93 -2.99 -8.38
C ASP A 190 -36.21 -1.62 -7.72
N PRO A 191 -36.88 -0.70 -8.43
CA PRO A 191 -37.20 0.62 -7.89
C PRO A 191 -38.11 0.59 -6.65
N LEU A 192 -38.77 -0.54 -6.39
CA LEU A 192 -39.61 -0.76 -5.20
C LEU A 192 -38.90 -1.61 -4.14
N GLY A 193 -37.70 -2.11 -4.44
CA GLY A 193 -36.89 -2.97 -3.59
C GLY A 193 -36.10 -2.20 -2.52
N LYS A 194 -35.39 -2.95 -1.66
CA LYS A 194 -34.44 -2.38 -0.71
C LYS A 194 -33.06 -2.28 -1.36
N PRO A 195 -32.35 -1.13 -1.23
CA PRO A 195 -30.95 -1.06 -1.64
C PRO A 195 -30.08 -1.99 -0.79
N GLN A 196 -28.97 -2.46 -1.36
CA GLN A 196 -27.88 -3.01 -0.56
C GLN A 196 -27.36 -1.93 0.40
N ARG A 197 -27.09 -2.31 1.64
CA ARG A 197 -26.54 -1.44 2.69
C ARG A 197 -25.36 -2.11 3.36
N TYR A 198 -24.43 -1.31 3.86
CA TYR A 198 -23.16 -1.79 4.42
C TYR A 198 -22.93 -1.10 5.76
N LEU A 199 -22.59 -1.88 6.80
CA LEU A 199 -22.30 -1.34 8.13
C LEU A 199 -20.88 -1.71 8.54
N LYS A 200 -20.14 -0.73 9.06
CA LYS A 200 -18.81 -0.93 9.64
C LYS A 200 -18.90 -1.18 11.14
N MET A 201 -18.23 -2.25 11.58
CA MET A 201 -17.91 -2.53 12.96
C MET A 201 -16.41 -2.72 13.11
N ALA A 202 -15.91 -2.67 14.34
CA ALA A 202 -14.50 -2.88 14.59
C ALA A 202 -14.23 -3.43 16.01
N MET A 203 -13.16 -4.19 16.14
CA MET A 203 -12.70 -4.85 17.36
C MET A 203 -11.18 -4.79 17.43
N GLY A 204 -10.61 -4.88 18.64
CA GLY A 204 -9.16 -5.00 18.85
C GLY A 204 -8.55 -3.77 19.52
N GLU A 205 -7.40 -3.30 19.04
CA GLU A 205 -6.64 -2.24 19.72
C GLU A 205 -7.15 -0.84 19.45
N ASN A 206 -7.70 -0.59 18.26
CA ASN A 206 -8.04 0.74 17.79
C ASN A 206 -9.10 1.43 18.68
N GLN A 207 -10.16 0.70 19.07
CA GLN A 207 -11.29 1.26 19.80
C GLN A 207 -10.91 1.48 21.27
N LYS A 208 -10.31 0.46 21.92
CA LYS A 208 -9.81 0.61 23.28
C LYS A 208 -8.76 1.73 23.44
N ARG A 209 -7.94 1.99 22.42
CA ARG A 209 -6.99 3.12 22.41
C ARG A 209 -7.71 4.45 22.24
N GLN A 210 -8.67 4.54 21.32
CA GLN A 210 -9.44 5.76 21.09
C GLN A 210 -10.16 6.26 22.36
N PHE A 211 -10.77 5.35 23.11
CA PHE A 211 -11.54 5.67 24.31
C PHE A 211 -10.72 5.55 25.60
N GLN A 212 -9.39 5.45 25.50
CA GLN A 212 -8.52 5.51 26.68
C GLN A 212 -8.69 6.86 27.39
N GLY A 213 -8.93 6.83 28.70
CA GLY A 213 -9.20 8.03 29.50
C GLY A 213 -10.64 8.56 29.38
N SER A 214 -11.48 8.00 28.50
CA SER A 214 -12.92 8.25 28.51
C SER A 214 -13.58 7.62 29.74
N THR A 215 -14.60 8.28 30.28
CA THR A 215 -15.42 7.74 31.38
C THR A 215 -16.39 6.64 30.93
N THR A 216 -16.68 6.53 29.62
CA THR A 216 -17.63 5.56 29.07
C THR A 216 -16.97 4.30 28.50
N GLY A 217 -15.64 4.34 28.22
CA GLY A 217 -14.92 3.26 27.54
C GLY A 217 -15.37 3.05 26.08
N PRO A 218 -15.00 1.92 25.45
CA PRO A 218 -14.24 0.80 26.01
C PRO A 218 -12.75 1.11 26.18
N THR A 219 -12.11 0.49 27.16
CA THR A 219 -10.64 0.53 27.35
C THR A 219 -10.02 -0.87 27.32
N THR A 220 -10.84 -1.89 27.09
CA THR A 220 -10.46 -3.32 27.03
C THR A 220 -11.36 -4.05 26.03
N ARG A 221 -10.88 -5.19 25.50
CA ARG A 221 -11.65 -6.12 24.64
C ARG A 221 -12.94 -6.63 25.31
N ILE A 222 -12.91 -6.79 26.64
CA ILE A 222 -14.10 -7.15 27.43
C ILE A 222 -15.12 -6.00 27.41
N GLY A 223 -14.64 -4.76 27.51
CA GLY A 223 -15.47 -3.56 27.34
C GLY A 223 -16.06 -3.43 25.94
N GLU A 224 -15.30 -3.75 24.89
CA GLU A 224 -15.82 -3.80 23.51
C GLU A 224 -16.96 -4.82 23.39
N SER A 225 -16.76 -6.02 23.93
CA SER A 225 -17.81 -7.05 23.97
C SER A 225 -19.06 -6.62 24.74
N TYR A 226 -18.93 -5.82 25.80
CA TYR A 226 -20.10 -5.23 26.47
C TYR A 226 -20.85 -4.27 25.54
N TRP A 227 -20.13 -3.40 24.82
CA TRP A 227 -20.74 -2.42 23.92
C TRP A 227 -21.44 -3.07 22.73
N PHE A 228 -20.89 -4.14 22.17
CA PHE A 228 -21.59 -4.95 21.16
C PHE A 228 -22.90 -5.55 21.70
N ARG A 229 -22.84 -6.21 22.86
CA ARG A 229 -24.03 -6.80 23.49
C ARG A 229 -25.08 -5.74 23.82
N HIS A 230 -24.65 -4.60 24.36
CA HIS A 230 -25.54 -3.49 24.68
C HIS A 230 -26.28 -2.99 23.43
N ALA A 231 -25.53 -2.71 22.36
CA ALA A 231 -26.09 -2.21 21.11
C ALA A 231 -27.12 -3.17 20.51
N TYR A 232 -26.79 -4.47 20.43
CA TYR A 232 -27.68 -5.46 19.85
C TYR A 232 -28.86 -5.84 20.75
N GLU A 233 -28.71 -5.77 22.07
CA GLU A 233 -29.83 -5.90 23.01
C GLU A 233 -30.85 -4.77 22.80
N MET A 234 -30.39 -3.53 22.62
CA MET A 234 -31.25 -2.38 22.32
C MET A 234 -31.96 -2.54 20.97
N ALA A 235 -31.23 -2.95 19.94
CA ALA A 235 -31.81 -3.23 18.62
C ALA A 235 -32.85 -4.37 18.67
N THR A 236 -32.56 -5.45 19.40
CA THR A 236 -33.48 -6.59 19.56
C THR A 236 -34.80 -6.16 20.19
N ARG A 237 -34.76 -5.32 21.24
CA ARG A 237 -35.98 -4.79 21.89
C ARG A 237 -36.82 -3.98 20.91
N ILE A 238 -36.19 -3.14 20.10
CA ILE A 238 -36.90 -2.33 19.09
C ILE A 238 -37.49 -3.23 18.02
N LYS A 239 -36.72 -4.19 17.51
CA LYS A 239 -37.19 -5.17 16.51
C LYS A 239 -38.41 -5.92 17.02
N HIS A 240 -38.39 -6.44 18.25
CA HIS A 240 -39.54 -7.14 18.84
C HIS A 240 -40.76 -6.25 19.00
N THR A 241 -40.57 -4.98 19.39
CA THR A 241 -41.67 -4.02 19.51
C THR A 241 -42.27 -3.71 18.13
N GLN A 242 -41.43 -3.58 17.09
CA GLN A 242 -41.88 -3.39 15.71
C GLN A 242 -42.64 -4.61 15.19
N ASP A 243 -42.13 -5.82 15.44
CA ASP A 243 -42.75 -7.09 15.00
C ASP A 243 -44.13 -7.26 15.67
N ARG A 244 -44.23 -7.03 16.99
CA ARG A 244 -45.51 -7.03 17.71
C ARG A 244 -46.49 -6.00 17.19
N TRP A 245 -46.00 -4.79 16.86
CA TRP A 245 -46.85 -3.76 16.26
C TRP A 245 -47.42 -4.26 14.92
N CYS A 246 -46.60 -4.91 14.09
CA CYS A 246 -47.02 -5.46 12.80
C CYS A 246 -48.04 -6.60 12.93
N GLU A 247 -47.85 -7.50 13.91
CA GLU A 247 -48.80 -8.57 14.21
C GLU A 247 -50.17 -8.01 14.62
N LEU A 248 -50.19 -7.02 15.53
CA LEU A 248 -51.43 -6.36 15.94
C LEU A 248 -52.09 -5.59 14.79
N ALA A 249 -51.30 -4.90 13.97
CA ALA A 249 -51.80 -4.17 12.80
C ALA A 249 -52.44 -5.10 11.74
N ALA A 250 -52.00 -6.35 11.67
CA ALA A 250 -52.52 -7.38 10.77
C ALA A 250 -53.67 -8.21 11.36
N SER A 251 -53.99 -8.06 12.65
CA SER A 251 -55.12 -8.72 13.31
C SER A 251 -56.48 -8.22 12.79
N GLU A 252 -57.56 -8.93 13.11
CA GLU A 252 -58.94 -8.52 12.77
C GLU A 252 -59.30 -7.14 13.35
N GLU A 253 -58.78 -6.84 14.54
CA GLU A 253 -58.94 -5.53 15.21
C GLU A 253 -58.13 -4.44 14.49
N GLY A 254 -57.05 -4.81 13.82
CA GLY A 254 -56.21 -3.92 13.01
C GLY A 254 -55.82 -2.65 13.74
N ARG A 255 -56.29 -1.50 13.25
CA ARG A 255 -56.01 -0.20 13.87
C ARG A 255 -56.53 -0.09 15.30
N THR A 256 -57.65 -0.73 15.65
CA THR A 256 -58.22 -0.59 17.01
C THR A 256 -57.42 -1.34 18.06
N ALA A 257 -56.58 -2.30 17.66
CA ALA A 257 -55.65 -3.01 18.55
C ALA A 257 -54.45 -2.15 18.98
N LEU A 258 -54.25 -0.98 18.36
CA LEU A 258 -53.05 -0.17 18.50
C LEU A 258 -53.33 1.14 19.24
N THR A 259 -52.56 1.36 20.31
CA THR A 259 -52.59 2.60 21.10
C THR A 259 -51.41 3.52 20.80
N GLU A 260 -50.36 3.01 20.16
CA GLU A 260 -49.12 3.73 19.88
C GLU A 260 -48.72 3.63 18.40
N SER A 261 -47.98 4.63 17.92
CA SER A 261 -47.43 4.63 16.56
C SER A 261 -46.37 3.56 16.39
N TYR A 262 -46.12 3.18 15.14
CA TYR A 262 -45.03 2.25 14.81
C TYR A 262 -43.71 2.68 15.50
N PRO A 263 -43.04 1.79 16.26
CA PRO A 263 -41.83 2.12 16.99
C PRO A 263 -40.68 2.57 16.08
N LYS A 264 -40.14 3.76 16.34
CA LYS A 264 -39.01 4.34 15.60
C LYS A 264 -37.81 4.49 16.52
N SER A 265 -36.62 4.29 16.00
CA SER A 265 -35.38 4.66 16.68
C SER A 265 -34.37 5.13 15.64
N LEU A 266 -33.94 6.39 15.70
CA LEU A 266 -32.86 6.85 14.84
C LEU A 266 -31.55 6.12 15.19
N GLU A 267 -31.30 5.98 16.48
CA GLU A 267 -30.07 5.41 17.02
C GLU A 267 -29.87 3.95 16.62
N TRP A 268 -30.91 3.11 16.69
CA TRP A 268 -30.76 1.65 16.58
C TRP A 268 -31.35 1.04 15.31
N GLN A 269 -32.01 1.81 14.43
CA GLN A 269 -32.68 1.24 13.26
C GLN A 269 -31.72 0.48 12.34
N THR A 270 -30.50 0.97 12.13
CA THR A 270 -29.49 0.25 11.34
C THR A 270 -29.20 -1.14 11.89
N LEU A 271 -29.09 -1.29 13.21
CA LEU A 271 -28.86 -2.60 13.84
C LEU A 271 -30.11 -3.48 13.81
N VAL A 272 -31.31 -2.89 13.89
CA VAL A 272 -32.56 -3.64 13.65
C VAL A 272 -32.55 -4.22 12.23
N ASP A 273 -32.09 -3.45 11.25
CA ASP A 273 -32.02 -3.87 9.86
C ASP A 273 -30.94 -4.96 9.66
N VAL A 274 -29.81 -4.91 10.41
CA VAL A 274 -28.83 -6.00 10.50
C VAL A 274 -29.49 -7.28 11.01
N LEU A 275 -30.23 -7.22 12.13
CA LEU A 275 -30.94 -8.38 12.70
C LEU A 275 -32.04 -8.93 11.78
N ARG A 276 -32.51 -8.14 10.80
CA ARG A 276 -33.43 -8.62 9.76
C ARG A 276 -32.71 -9.28 8.59
N GLY A 277 -31.40 -9.08 8.44
CA GLY A 277 -30.61 -9.52 7.28
C GLY A 277 -30.67 -8.53 6.11
N ASP A 278 -30.92 -7.25 6.37
CA ASP A 278 -31.01 -6.20 5.34
C ASP A 278 -29.67 -5.46 5.09
N VAL A 279 -28.62 -5.77 5.86
CA VAL A 279 -27.35 -5.02 5.87
C VAL A 279 -26.18 -6.00 5.84
N ARG A 280 -25.20 -5.71 4.97
CA ARG A 280 -23.92 -6.43 4.89
C ARG A 280 -22.96 -5.89 5.95
N VAL A 281 -22.56 -6.75 6.88
CA VAL A 281 -21.72 -6.36 8.01
C VAL A 281 -20.25 -6.54 7.66
N ASN A 282 -19.49 -5.46 7.79
CA ASN A 282 -18.06 -5.36 7.53
C ASN A 282 -17.35 -5.11 8.86
N VAL A 283 -16.51 -6.04 9.31
CA VAL A 283 -15.90 -5.96 10.64
C VAL A 283 -14.39 -5.84 10.52
N HIS A 284 -13.83 -4.73 10.99
CA HIS A 284 -12.39 -4.55 11.17
C HIS A 284 -11.89 -5.34 12.39
N GLY A 285 -10.81 -6.09 12.25
CA GLY A 285 -10.10 -6.72 13.35
C GLY A 285 -8.93 -7.56 12.84
N TYR A 286 -8.01 -7.94 13.73
CA TYR A 286 -6.77 -8.62 13.32
C TYR A 286 -6.57 -9.97 14.02
N GLU A 287 -6.58 -9.99 15.36
CA GLU A 287 -6.28 -11.18 16.16
C GLU A 287 -7.45 -12.17 16.24
N THR A 288 -7.11 -13.44 16.44
CA THR A 288 -8.07 -14.55 16.40
C THR A 288 -9.11 -14.50 17.52
N GLU A 289 -8.73 -14.08 18.73
CA GLU A 289 -9.62 -13.96 19.87
C GLU A 289 -10.66 -12.86 19.70
N ASP A 290 -10.30 -11.77 19.02
CA ASP A 290 -11.22 -10.70 18.69
C ASP A 290 -12.25 -11.23 17.68
N ILE A 291 -11.79 -11.95 16.66
CA ILE A 291 -12.66 -12.59 15.66
C ILE A 291 -13.62 -13.61 16.30
N PHE A 292 -13.14 -14.46 17.22
CA PHE A 292 -14.00 -15.41 17.93
C PHE A 292 -15.04 -14.70 18.82
N ALA A 293 -14.67 -13.62 19.51
CA ALA A 293 -15.63 -12.84 20.28
C ALA A 293 -16.71 -12.25 19.37
N MET A 294 -16.35 -11.78 18.18
CA MET A 294 -17.33 -11.31 17.19
C MET A 294 -18.21 -12.44 16.65
N PHE A 295 -17.67 -13.65 16.42
CA PHE A 295 -18.49 -14.81 16.08
C PHE A 295 -19.51 -15.13 17.17
N ASP A 296 -19.12 -15.06 18.44
CA ASP A 296 -20.04 -15.26 19.57
C ASP A 296 -21.16 -14.20 19.59
N HIS A 297 -20.84 -12.94 19.30
CA HIS A 297 -21.85 -11.88 19.21
C HIS A 297 -22.78 -12.10 18.00
N ALA A 298 -22.23 -12.49 16.86
CA ALA A 298 -22.98 -12.80 15.64
C ALA A 298 -23.96 -13.97 15.85
N ASP A 299 -23.46 -15.08 16.41
CA ASP A 299 -24.23 -16.29 16.70
C ASP A 299 -25.28 -16.02 17.81
N GLY A 300 -24.93 -15.22 18.83
CA GLY A 300 -25.81 -14.91 19.96
C GLY A 300 -27.00 -14.01 19.63
N TYR A 301 -26.85 -13.07 18.69
CA TYR A 301 -27.92 -12.16 18.25
C TYR A 301 -28.52 -12.54 16.89
N GLY A 302 -27.90 -13.46 16.15
CA GLY A 302 -28.42 -14.00 14.89
C GLY A 302 -28.21 -13.08 13.69
N PHE A 303 -27.01 -12.50 13.54
CA PHE A 303 -26.63 -11.74 12.33
C PHE A 303 -25.43 -12.38 11.62
N ASN A 304 -25.31 -12.12 10.31
CA ASN A 304 -24.21 -12.65 9.50
C ASN A 304 -23.12 -11.59 9.31
N ILE A 305 -21.86 -12.02 9.33
CA ILE A 305 -20.71 -11.22 8.93
C ILE A 305 -20.48 -11.44 7.44
N THR A 306 -20.38 -10.37 6.66
CA THR A 306 -20.09 -10.45 5.23
C THR A 306 -18.58 -10.54 4.98
N ALA A 307 -17.83 -9.67 5.65
CA ALA A 307 -16.40 -9.57 5.47
C ALA A 307 -15.68 -9.23 6.78
N LEU A 308 -14.55 -9.87 7.01
CA LEU A 308 -13.57 -9.48 8.01
C LEU A 308 -12.49 -8.65 7.32
N HIS A 309 -12.24 -7.45 7.83
CA HIS A 309 -11.34 -6.46 7.28
C HIS A 309 -10.02 -6.44 8.04
N HIS A 310 -8.94 -6.39 7.27
CA HIS A 310 -7.54 -6.65 7.60
C HIS A 310 -7.28 -8.09 8.03
N ALA A 311 -7.87 -8.56 9.13
CA ALA A 311 -7.91 -9.96 9.57
C ALA A 311 -6.61 -10.74 9.32
N LEU A 312 -5.47 -10.13 9.66
CA LEU A 312 -4.16 -10.60 9.22
C LEU A 312 -3.70 -11.91 9.87
N HIS A 313 -4.42 -12.41 10.87
CA HIS A 313 -4.24 -13.74 11.47
C HIS A 313 -5.36 -14.73 11.09
N SER A 314 -6.06 -14.49 9.99
CA SER A 314 -7.18 -15.32 9.52
C SER A 314 -6.74 -16.72 9.06
N ASP A 315 -5.50 -16.88 8.62
CA ASP A 315 -4.90 -18.19 8.30
C ASP A 315 -4.94 -19.16 9.49
N LEU A 316 -4.76 -18.66 10.71
CA LEU A 316 -4.76 -19.46 11.94
C LEU A 316 -6.16 -20.05 12.26
N ILE A 317 -7.23 -19.47 11.71
CA ILE A 317 -8.62 -19.86 11.96
C ILE A 317 -9.42 -20.06 10.67
N ALA A 318 -8.74 -20.32 9.55
CA ALA A 318 -9.34 -20.40 8.21
C ALA A 318 -10.56 -21.35 8.15
N LYS A 319 -10.51 -22.50 8.83
CA LYS A 319 -11.63 -23.45 8.88
C LYS A 319 -12.91 -22.84 9.45
N GLU A 320 -12.81 -22.00 10.49
CA GLU A 320 -13.97 -21.37 11.12
C GLU A 320 -14.55 -20.25 10.26
N ILE A 321 -13.68 -19.52 9.55
CA ILE A 321 -14.06 -18.49 8.57
C ILE A 321 -14.78 -19.15 7.39
N LYS A 322 -14.21 -20.22 6.81
CA LYS A 322 -14.80 -20.96 5.69
C LYS A 322 -16.18 -21.51 6.04
N ARG A 323 -16.35 -22.07 7.24
CA ARG A 323 -17.65 -22.59 7.74
C ARG A 323 -18.75 -21.53 7.75
N ARG A 324 -18.39 -20.26 7.92
CA ARG A 324 -19.32 -19.12 7.98
C ARG A 324 -19.46 -18.38 6.64
N ASN A 325 -18.74 -18.80 5.60
CA ASN A 325 -18.74 -18.17 4.27
C ASN A 325 -18.41 -16.67 4.31
N ILE A 326 -17.39 -16.32 5.12
CA ILE A 326 -16.93 -14.95 5.31
C ILE A 326 -15.80 -14.65 4.32
N THR A 327 -15.84 -13.46 3.71
CA THR A 327 -14.74 -12.94 2.88
C THR A 327 -13.64 -12.33 3.75
N ILE A 328 -12.38 -12.55 3.39
CA ILE A 328 -11.24 -11.86 4.00
C ILE A 328 -10.82 -10.69 3.12
N VAL A 329 -10.86 -9.49 3.68
CA VAL A 329 -10.41 -8.25 3.04
C VAL A 329 -9.13 -7.85 3.76
N GLY A 330 -8.00 -7.70 3.09
CA GLY A 330 -6.75 -7.44 3.79
C GLY A 330 -5.69 -6.75 2.96
N PHE A 331 -4.54 -6.55 3.60
CA PHE A 331 -3.32 -6.07 2.96
C PHE A 331 -2.48 -7.26 2.51
N SER A 332 -1.71 -7.06 1.46
CA SER A 332 -0.69 -8.01 1.00
C SER A 332 0.57 -7.97 1.86
N ASP A 333 0.97 -6.78 2.30
CA ASP A 333 2.22 -6.59 3.06
C ASP A 333 2.18 -5.33 3.93
N SER A 334 1.11 -5.13 4.73
CA SER A 334 1.03 -4.08 5.77
C SER A 334 0.91 -4.72 7.15
N TRP A 335 1.99 -4.71 7.94
CA TRP A 335 2.10 -5.43 9.21
C TRP A 335 3.15 -4.78 10.15
N GLY A 336 3.29 -5.29 11.38
CA GLY A 336 4.31 -4.91 12.36
C GLY A 336 4.12 -3.63 13.19
N ASP A 337 3.17 -2.73 12.88
CA ASP A 337 3.02 -1.43 13.58
C ASP A 337 2.33 -1.51 14.97
N LYS A 338 1.51 -2.55 15.19
CA LYS A 338 0.72 -2.81 16.41
C LYS A 338 0.89 -4.25 16.87
N LYS A 339 0.58 -4.54 18.13
CA LYS A 339 0.67 -5.91 18.67
C LYS A 339 -0.26 -6.87 17.95
N GLU A 340 -1.46 -6.42 17.59
CA GLU A 340 -2.49 -7.22 16.91
C GLU A 340 -2.14 -7.57 15.45
N LEU A 341 -1.09 -6.97 14.88
CA LEU A 341 -0.58 -7.29 13.53
C LEU A 341 0.94 -7.47 13.50
N TYR A 342 1.55 -7.83 14.62
CA TYR A 342 3.01 -7.85 14.76
C TYR A 342 3.70 -8.98 13.99
N ASN A 343 3.17 -10.21 14.10
CA ASN A 343 3.80 -11.40 13.50
C ASN A 343 2.88 -12.04 12.44
N VAL A 344 2.59 -11.26 11.40
CA VAL A 344 1.75 -11.67 10.27
C VAL A 344 2.62 -12.42 9.28
N SER A 345 2.13 -13.56 8.77
CA SER A 345 2.83 -14.29 7.71
C SER A 345 2.64 -13.62 6.36
N SER A 346 3.72 -13.47 5.60
CA SER A 346 3.69 -13.02 4.21
C SER A 346 2.88 -13.98 3.31
N TYR A 347 2.73 -15.25 3.71
CA TYR A 347 1.96 -16.27 2.99
C TYR A 347 0.49 -16.34 3.39
N MET A 348 0.02 -15.50 4.32
CA MET A 348 -1.33 -15.58 4.89
C MET A 348 -2.43 -15.63 3.80
N LEU A 349 -2.35 -14.77 2.79
CA LEU A 349 -3.35 -14.71 1.71
C LEU A 349 -3.38 -15.99 0.87
N ARG A 350 -2.22 -16.57 0.58
CA ARG A 350 -2.12 -17.86 -0.10
C ARG A 350 -2.78 -18.95 0.74
N THR A 351 -2.44 -19.01 2.02
CA THR A 351 -3.00 -20.00 2.96
C THR A 351 -4.53 -19.88 3.03
N VAL A 352 -5.06 -18.66 3.15
CA VAL A 352 -6.52 -18.40 3.16
C VAL A 352 -7.17 -18.86 1.84
N ALA A 353 -6.56 -18.57 0.70
CA ALA A 353 -7.06 -19.00 -0.60
C ALA A 353 -7.08 -20.53 -0.77
N GLU A 354 -6.10 -21.26 -0.23
CA GLU A 354 -6.05 -22.74 -0.23
C GLU A 354 -7.23 -23.39 0.54
N TYR A 355 -7.91 -22.65 1.41
CA TYR A 355 -9.16 -23.07 2.08
C TYR A 355 -10.43 -22.69 1.29
N ASP A 356 -10.30 -22.24 0.05
CA ASP A 356 -11.37 -21.70 -0.80
C ASP A 356 -12.09 -20.51 -0.14
N ILE A 357 -11.38 -19.71 0.66
CA ILE A 357 -11.94 -18.49 1.27
C ILE A 357 -11.73 -17.34 0.29
N PRO A 358 -12.76 -16.56 -0.06
CA PRO A 358 -12.59 -15.38 -0.91
C PRO A 358 -11.62 -14.38 -0.27
N VAL A 359 -10.61 -14.01 -1.04
CA VAL A 359 -9.60 -13.01 -0.67
C VAL A 359 -9.86 -11.74 -1.46
N VAL A 360 -9.92 -10.62 -0.76
CA VAL A 360 -10.03 -9.27 -1.33
C VAL A 360 -8.87 -8.43 -0.81
N LEU A 361 -8.27 -7.65 -1.69
CA LEU A 361 -7.19 -6.74 -1.34
C LEU A 361 -7.69 -5.29 -1.26
N THR A 362 -7.09 -4.50 -0.38
CA THR A 362 -7.43 -3.09 -0.18
C THR A 362 -6.19 -2.27 0.18
N ARG A 363 -6.24 -0.96 -0.10
CA ARG A 363 -5.27 0.02 0.41
C ARG A 363 -5.79 0.79 1.63
N ASP A 364 -7.03 0.53 2.07
CA ASP A 364 -7.64 1.23 3.22
C ASP A 364 -7.44 2.76 3.11
N HIS A 365 -7.60 3.29 1.89
CA HIS A 365 -7.11 4.63 1.57
C HIS A 365 -7.71 5.66 2.51
N PRO A 366 -6.91 6.56 3.13
CA PRO A 366 -5.50 6.84 2.86
C PRO A 366 -4.52 6.26 3.89
N ALA A 367 -4.83 5.14 4.54
CA ALA A 367 -3.82 4.41 5.32
C ALA A 367 -2.67 3.99 4.40
N GLU A 368 -3.00 3.46 3.23
CA GLU A 368 -2.10 3.29 2.10
C GLU A 368 -2.62 4.04 0.85
N HIS A 369 -1.75 4.24 -0.15
CA HIS A 369 -2.11 5.00 -1.34
C HIS A 369 -3.09 4.24 -2.25
N GLY A 370 -4.30 4.77 -2.46
CA GLY A 370 -5.39 4.06 -3.16
C GLY A 370 -5.20 3.91 -4.67
N GLN A 371 -4.40 4.77 -5.31
CA GLN A 371 -4.02 4.62 -6.74
C GLN A 371 -3.29 3.29 -6.99
N TRP A 372 -2.77 2.65 -5.95
CA TRP A 372 -1.90 1.48 -6.07
C TRP A 372 -2.59 0.20 -5.63
N LEU A 373 -3.90 0.10 -5.79
CA LEU A 373 -4.63 -1.13 -5.48
C LEU A 373 -4.07 -2.35 -6.25
N ALA A 374 -3.67 -2.18 -7.52
CA ALA A 374 -3.01 -3.25 -8.29
C ALA A 374 -1.68 -3.69 -7.66
N TYR A 375 -0.95 -2.80 -6.97
CA TYR A 375 0.31 -3.12 -6.29
C TYR A 375 0.09 -4.13 -5.14
N GLU A 376 -1.07 -4.11 -4.48
CA GLU A 376 -1.42 -5.15 -3.50
C GLU A 376 -1.51 -6.52 -4.16
N ALA A 377 -2.20 -6.63 -5.30
CA ALA A 377 -2.33 -7.88 -6.03
C ALA A 377 -0.97 -8.40 -6.51
N GLN A 378 -0.08 -7.49 -6.89
CA GLN A 378 1.28 -7.80 -7.28
C GLN A 378 2.09 -8.42 -6.14
N ILE A 379 2.05 -7.82 -4.94
CA ILE A 379 2.74 -8.33 -3.75
C ILE A 379 2.09 -9.65 -3.27
N GLY A 380 0.76 -9.73 -3.27
CA GLY A 380 0.05 -10.99 -2.96
C GLY A 380 0.49 -12.14 -3.87
N HIS A 381 0.62 -11.87 -5.17
CA HIS A 381 1.14 -12.85 -6.14
C HIS A 381 2.61 -13.18 -5.90
N HIS A 382 3.44 -12.20 -5.53
CA HIS A 382 4.84 -12.42 -5.14
C HIS A 382 4.92 -13.47 -4.01
N PHE A 383 4.10 -13.35 -2.98
CA PHE A 383 4.04 -14.31 -1.86
C PHE A 383 3.12 -15.51 -2.11
N GLY A 384 2.84 -15.85 -3.37
CA GLY A 384 2.30 -17.16 -3.75
C GLY A 384 0.78 -17.24 -3.86
N LEU A 385 0.04 -16.12 -3.79
CA LEU A 385 -1.35 -16.10 -4.25
C LEU A 385 -1.39 -16.40 -5.76
N PRO A 386 -2.17 -17.38 -6.25
CA PRO A 386 -2.31 -17.64 -7.68
C PRO A 386 -2.69 -16.38 -8.47
N ALA A 387 -2.17 -16.22 -9.69
CA ALA A 387 -2.30 -14.97 -10.45
C ALA A 387 -3.76 -14.61 -10.80
N ASP A 388 -4.58 -15.60 -11.10
CA ASP A 388 -6.01 -15.46 -11.32
C ASP A 388 -6.72 -14.96 -10.06
N LEU A 389 -6.42 -15.54 -8.90
CA LEU A 389 -6.93 -15.09 -7.62
C LEU A 389 -6.41 -13.70 -7.21
N ALA A 390 -5.15 -13.38 -7.51
CA ALA A 390 -4.57 -12.07 -7.27
C ALA A 390 -5.31 -10.98 -8.05
N ILE A 391 -5.59 -11.22 -9.34
CA ILE A 391 -6.43 -10.32 -10.16
C ILE A 391 -7.86 -10.25 -9.62
N ALA A 392 -8.48 -11.41 -9.34
CA ALA A 392 -9.85 -11.45 -8.85
C ALA A 392 -10.01 -10.72 -7.50
N SER A 393 -8.97 -10.71 -6.66
CA SER A 393 -8.99 -10.08 -5.33
C SER A 393 -9.17 -8.56 -5.35
N VAL A 394 -8.90 -7.90 -6.49
CA VAL A 394 -9.10 -6.45 -6.67
C VAL A 394 -10.20 -6.14 -7.70
N ILE A 395 -10.94 -7.16 -8.17
CA ILE A 395 -11.98 -7.03 -9.19
C ILE A 395 -13.24 -7.82 -8.81
N ALA A 396 -13.28 -9.12 -9.09
CA ALA A 396 -14.53 -9.87 -9.00
C ALA A 396 -14.89 -10.30 -7.57
N GLU A 397 -13.91 -10.56 -6.71
CA GLU A 397 -14.16 -10.88 -5.30
C GLU A 397 -14.79 -9.73 -4.51
N PRO A 398 -14.28 -8.48 -4.59
CA PRO A 398 -14.96 -7.35 -3.95
C PRO A 398 -16.38 -7.13 -4.52
N ALA A 399 -16.59 -7.29 -5.84
CA ALA A 399 -17.93 -7.21 -6.44
C ALA A 399 -18.90 -8.25 -5.85
N ARG A 400 -18.46 -9.50 -5.69
CA ARG A 400 -19.24 -10.59 -5.05
C ARG A 400 -19.53 -10.30 -3.59
N ALA A 401 -18.52 -9.90 -2.82
CA ALA A 401 -18.65 -9.59 -1.39
C ALA A 401 -19.60 -8.41 -1.15
N MET A 402 -19.64 -7.44 -2.05
CA MET A 402 -20.60 -6.32 -2.03
C MET A 402 -22.00 -6.71 -2.54
N GLY A 403 -22.13 -7.82 -3.28
CA GLY A 403 -23.38 -8.23 -3.91
C GLY A 403 -23.72 -7.42 -5.16
N LEU A 404 -22.70 -7.05 -5.92
CA LEU A 404 -22.75 -6.21 -7.13
C LEU A 404 -22.14 -6.90 -8.37
N ASP A 405 -21.85 -8.20 -8.27
CA ASP A 405 -21.30 -9.05 -9.32
C ASP A 405 -22.26 -9.30 -10.51
N ASN A 406 -23.48 -8.75 -10.44
CA ASN A 406 -24.43 -8.65 -11.55
C ASN A 406 -24.28 -7.37 -12.38
N ARG A 407 -23.36 -6.47 -12.00
CA ARG A 407 -23.16 -5.15 -12.63
C ARG A 407 -21.71 -4.82 -12.92
N ILE A 408 -20.81 -5.10 -11.98
CA ILE A 408 -19.39 -4.72 -12.03
C ILE A 408 -18.49 -5.93 -11.78
N GLY A 409 -17.20 -5.74 -11.99
CA GLY A 409 -16.18 -6.77 -11.76
C GLY A 409 -16.03 -7.76 -12.91
N PHE A 410 -16.73 -7.57 -14.05
CA PHE A 410 -16.59 -8.40 -15.25
C PHE A 410 -16.87 -7.58 -16.52
N VAL A 411 -16.21 -7.92 -17.62
CA VAL A 411 -16.54 -7.40 -18.96
C VAL A 411 -17.54 -8.34 -19.62
N ARG A 412 -18.83 -8.13 -19.35
CA ARG A 412 -19.94 -8.98 -19.83
C ARG A 412 -21.08 -8.15 -20.40
N PRO A 413 -21.82 -8.64 -21.41
CA PRO A 413 -22.95 -7.90 -21.97
C PRO A 413 -23.99 -7.52 -20.89
N GLY A 414 -24.41 -6.26 -20.87
CA GLY A 414 -25.37 -5.68 -19.93
C GLY A 414 -24.78 -5.22 -18.60
N TYR A 415 -23.50 -5.46 -18.35
CA TYR A 415 -22.77 -4.95 -17.18
C TYR A 415 -22.38 -3.48 -17.41
N ASP A 416 -22.12 -2.75 -16.31
CA ASP A 416 -21.61 -1.39 -16.36
C ASP A 416 -20.29 -1.37 -17.15
N ALA A 417 -20.13 -0.43 -18.07
CA ALA A 417 -18.95 -0.31 -18.93
C ALA A 417 -17.75 0.32 -18.18
N ASP A 418 -17.31 -0.36 -17.13
CA ASP A 418 -16.14 -0.01 -16.33
C ASP A 418 -14.94 -0.88 -16.75
N LEU A 419 -13.92 -0.30 -17.39
CA LEU A 419 -12.71 -1.04 -17.80
C LEU A 419 -11.45 -0.19 -17.71
N VAL A 420 -10.30 -0.87 -17.72
CA VAL A 420 -8.97 -0.26 -17.67
C VAL A 420 -8.12 -0.83 -18.80
N ILE A 421 -7.47 0.05 -19.55
CA ILE A 421 -6.46 -0.32 -20.56
C ILE A 421 -5.08 -0.12 -19.94
N TRP A 422 -4.22 -1.14 -19.98
CA TRP A 422 -2.91 -1.13 -19.29
C TRP A 422 -1.72 -1.02 -20.25
N ASP A 423 -0.63 -0.42 -19.78
CA ASP A 423 0.63 -0.36 -20.53
C ASP A 423 1.34 -1.72 -20.66
N ARG A 424 1.11 -2.62 -19.69
CA ARG A 424 1.67 -3.97 -19.57
C ARG A 424 0.74 -4.86 -18.74
N ASN A 425 1.17 -6.08 -18.41
CA ASN A 425 0.37 -6.97 -17.54
C ASN A 425 0.19 -6.32 -16.15
N PRO A 426 -1.02 -6.25 -15.58
CA PRO A 426 -1.30 -5.56 -14.31
C PRO A 426 -0.58 -6.15 -13.09
N LEU A 427 -0.03 -7.37 -13.16
CA LEU A 427 0.79 -7.96 -12.09
C LEU A 427 2.29 -7.59 -12.20
N GLN A 428 2.73 -6.87 -13.23
CA GLN A 428 4.13 -6.44 -13.34
C GLN A 428 4.41 -5.17 -12.52
N VAL A 429 5.65 -5.03 -12.02
CA VAL A 429 6.12 -3.82 -11.34
C VAL A 429 5.90 -2.59 -12.23
N GLY A 430 5.25 -1.58 -11.69
CA GLY A 430 4.99 -0.32 -12.38
C GLY A 430 3.97 -0.39 -13.52
N ALA A 431 3.15 -1.44 -13.58
CA ALA A 431 2.00 -1.48 -14.48
C ALA A 431 1.10 -0.26 -14.26
N THR A 432 0.83 0.47 -15.35
CA THR A 432 0.18 1.77 -15.30
C THR A 432 -1.03 1.78 -16.25
N PRO A 433 -2.21 2.23 -15.81
CA PRO A 433 -3.33 2.49 -16.71
C PRO A 433 -2.99 3.53 -17.77
N LEU A 434 -3.41 3.28 -19.01
CA LEU A 434 -3.36 4.24 -20.11
C LEU A 434 -4.70 4.94 -20.31
N GLU A 435 -5.81 4.24 -20.07
CA GLU A 435 -7.14 4.82 -20.13
C GLU A 435 -8.08 4.07 -19.17
N VAL A 436 -8.97 4.80 -18.51
CA VAL A 436 -9.95 4.26 -17.55
C VAL A 436 -11.34 4.73 -17.92
N PHE A 437 -12.22 3.77 -18.14
CA PHE A 437 -13.63 3.98 -18.44
C PHE A 437 -14.47 3.73 -17.19
N ILE A 438 -15.41 4.62 -16.91
CA ILE A 438 -16.44 4.46 -15.88
C ILE A 438 -17.77 4.77 -16.53
N ASP A 439 -18.71 3.83 -16.44
CA ASP A 439 -20.02 3.93 -17.11
C ASP A 439 -19.88 4.29 -18.61
N GLY A 440 -18.89 3.69 -19.30
CA GLY A 440 -18.62 3.88 -20.72
C GLY A 440 -17.95 5.20 -21.11
N ILE A 441 -17.67 6.07 -20.14
CA ILE A 441 -17.02 7.37 -20.35
C ILE A 441 -15.54 7.26 -19.97
N SER A 442 -14.63 7.70 -20.85
CA SER A 442 -13.21 7.85 -20.52
C SER A 442 -13.05 8.95 -19.45
N THR A 443 -12.71 8.54 -18.23
CA THR A 443 -12.50 9.44 -17.08
C THR A 443 -11.04 9.77 -16.85
N VAL A 444 -10.13 8.92 -17.33
CA VAL A 444 -8.69 9.12 -17.33
C VAL A 444 -8.17 8.68 -18.69
N ASN A 445 -7.37 9.50 -19.35
CA ASN A 445 -6.70 9.17 -20.60
C ASN A 445 -5.29 9.75 -20.59
N ALA A 446 -4.30 8.88 -20.73
CA ALA A 446 -2.91 9.25 -20.79
C ALA A 446 -2.62 10.11 -22.03
N SER A 447 -1.65 11.00 -21.93
CA SER A 447 -1.21 11.78 -23.08
C SER A 447 -0.64 10.88 -24.19
N GLN A 448 -0.65 11.39 -25.42
CA GLN A 448 -0.09 10.68 -26.58
C GLN A 448 1.41 10.38 -26.42
N SER A 449 2.15 11.21 -25.67
CA SER A 449 3.56 10.96 -25.34
C SER A 449 3.71 9.70 -24.48
N VAL A 450 2.86 9.53 -23.46
CA VAL A 450 2.82 8.34 -22.61
C VAL A 450 2.45 7.11 -23.43
N TRP A 451 1.38 7.16 -24.23
CA TRP A 451 0.99 6.05 -25.12
C TRP A 451 2.16 5.59 -25.99
N LYS A 452 2.81 6.53 -26.69
CA LYS A 452 3.94 6.25 -27.59
C LYS A 452 5.16 5.70 -26.85
N ASN A 453 5.52 6.29 -25.71
CA ASN A 453 6.65 5.83 -24.89
C ASN A 453 6.45 4.40 -24.36
N ARG A 454 5.19 3.97 -24.24
CA ARG A 454 4.80 2.65 -23.73
C ARG A 454 4.53 1.62 -24.84
N GLU A 455 4.64 1.97 -26.13
CA GLU A 455 4.54 1.00 -27.26
C GLU A 455 5.62 -0.07 -27.19
N GLN A 456 6.83 0.30 -26.76
CA GLN A 456 7.99 -0.61 -26.69
C GLN A 456 7.83 -1.72 -25.63
N LEU A 457 6.86 -1.59 -24.73
CA LEU A 457 6.56 -2.57 -23.68
C LEU A 457 5.73 -3.74 -24.17
N LEU A 458 5.08 -3.61 -25.34
CA LEU A 458 4.27 -4.67 -25.94
C LEU A 458 5.08 -5.96 -26.18
N MET A 459 6.40 -5.85 -26.37
CA MET A 459 7.30 -7.00 -26.55
C MET A 459 7.61 -7.78 -25.27
N HIS A 460 7.29 -7.25 -24.09
CA HIS A 460 7.67 -7.80 -22.77
C HIS A 460 6.46 -8.05 -21.85
N ALA A 461 5.28 -8.21 -22.46
CA ALA A 461 4.00 -8.47 -21.83
C ALA A 461 3.87 -9.91 -21.28
N PHE A 462 4.80 -10.35 -20.42
CA PHE A 462 4.71 -11.66 -19.75
C PHE A 462 3.96 -11.56 -18.41
N GLN A 463 3.30 -12.64 -18.01
CA GLN A 463 2.74 -12.75 -16.66
C GLN A 463 3.89 -13.03 -15.68
N PRO A 464 4.09 -12.22 -14.62
CA PRO A 464 5.09 -12.49 -13.60
C PRO A 464 4.88 -13.86 -12.94
N THR A 465 5.94 -14.40 -12.37
CA THR A 465 5.89 -15.62 -11.56
C THR A 465 5.79 -15.28 -10.08
N SER A 466 5.17 -16.15 -9.29
CA SER A 466 5.31 -16.10 -7.82
C SER A 466 6.73 -16.44 -7.38
N ARG A 467 7.08 -16.05 -6.15
CA ARG A 467 8.33 -16.45 -5.51
C ARG A 467 8.46 -17.99 -5.55
N PRO A 468 9.60 -18.54 -5.97
CA PRO A 468 9.78 -19.98 -6.00
C PRO A 468 9.68 -20.56 -4.59
N GLU A 469 8.99 -21.69 -4.46
CA GLU A 469 9.15 -22.52 -3.26
C GLU A 469 10.60 -23.04 -3.23
N VAL A 470 11.22 -23.00 -2.05
CA VAL A 470 12.58 -23.50 -1.87
C VAL A 470 12.54 -25.03 -2.00
N VAL A 471 12.76 -25.53 -3.22
CA VAL A 471 12.75 -26.96 -3.51
C VAL A 471 14.20 -27.45 -3.52
N ASN A 472 14.62 -28.02 -2.39
CA ASN A 472 15.72 -28.97 -2.25
C ASN A 472 17.14 -28.46 -2.59
N ASP A 473 17.81 -27.79 -1.63
CA ASP A 473 19.19 -28.14 -1.21
C ASP A 473 19.70 -27.16 -0.11
N LEU A 474 19.07 -27.19 1.08
CA LEU A 474 19.55 -26.42 2.24
C LEU A 474 20.96 -26.86 2.70
N ALA A 475 21.48 -27.99 2.22
CA ALA A 475 22.81 -28.51 2.55
C ALA A 475 23.97 -27.86 1.75
N VAL A 476 23.68 -26.94 0.82
CA VAL A 476 24.68 -26.37 -0.10
C VAL A 476 25.35 -25.11 0.47
N CYS A 477 24.72 -24.42 1.42
CA CYS A 477 25.36 -23.29 2.08
C CYS A 477 24.90 -23.15 3.54
N GLU A 478 25.82 -22.71 4.40
CA GLU A 478 25.60 -22.57 5.84
C GLU A 478 26.08 -21.19 6.33
N ASP A 479 25.50 -20.71 7.44
CA ASP A 479 25.98 -19.49 8.12
C ASP A 479 27.44 -19.66 8.58
N GLY A 480 28.25 -18.61 8.40
CA GLY A 480 29.68 -18.59 8.69
C GLY A 480 30.58 -19.13 7.57
N GLN A 481 30.01 -19.72 6.51
CA GLN A 481 30.80 -20.28 5.41
C GLN A 481 31.47 -19.18 4.57
N GLU A 482 32.77 -19.32 4.32
CA GLU A 482 33.58 -18.30 3.61
C GLU A 482 33.79 -18.60 2.12
N ASP A 483 33.56 -19.86 1.70
CA ASP A 483 33.89 -20.37 0.36
C ASP A 483 32.66 -20.98 -0.30
N ILE A 484 32.27 -20.51 -1.49
CA ILE A 484 31.16 -21.09 -2.28
C ILE A 484 31.32 -20.84 -3.77
N ILE A 485 30.86 -21.76 -4.60
CA ILE A 485 30.72 -21.57 -6.06
C ILE A 485 29.24 -21.35 -6.37
N ILE A 486 28.91 -20.34 -7.16
CA ILE A 486 27.53 -20.05 -7.59
C ILE A 486 27.46 -20.13 -9.11
N ARG A 487 26.48 -20.85 -9.65
CA ARG A 487 26.27 -21.07 -11.08
C ARG A 487 24.86 -20.65 -11.49
N GLY A 488 24.60 -20.57 -12.79
CA GLY A 488 23.28 -20.17 -13.29
C GLY A 488 23.02 -18.67 -13.24
N ILE A 489 24.07 -17.86 -13.07
CA ILE A 489 23.95 -16.41 -13.00
C ILE A 489 23.67 -15.87 -14.41
N LYS A 490 22.56 -15.14 -14.55
CA LYS A 490 22.16 -14.47 -15.78
C LYS A 490 22.64 -13.02 -15.84
N LYS A 491 22.64 -12.35 -14.69
CA LYS A 491 23.03 -10.95 -14.60
C LYS A 491 23.84 -10.66 -13.34
N SER A 492 24.90 -9.88 -13.50
CA SER A 492 25.75 -9.41 -12.40
C SER A 492 25.96 -7.91 -12.51
N PHE A 493 25.84 -7.20 -11.40
CA PHE A 493 26.11 -5.76 -11.29
C PHE A 493 27.53 -5.46 -10.76
N ILE A 494 28.38 -6.50 -10.78
CA ILE A 494 29.77 -6.49 -10.33
C ILE A 494 30.71 -6.59 -11.53
N LYS A 495 31.64 -5.64 -11.70
CA LYS A 495 32.73 -5.66 -12.70
C LYS A 495 34.00 -6.34 -12.18
N LYS A 496 34.99 -6.49 -13.07
CA LYS A 496 36.36 -6.94 -12.77
C LYS A 496 36.97 -6.19 -11.57
N GLY A 497 37.44 -6.94 -10.58
CA GLY A 497 37.96 -6.41 -9.30
C GLY A 497 36.89 -6.21 -8.22
N GLY A 498 35.67 -6.70 -8.45
CA GLY A 498 34.55 -6.66 -7.50
C GLY A 498 33.75 -5.35 -7.55
N LEU A 499 34.18 -4.33 -8.26
CA LEU A 499 33.56 -3.00 -8.19
C LEU A 499 32.15 -2.98 -8.79
N ARG A 500 31.24 -2.17 -8.23
CA ARG A 500 29.98 -1.82 -8.92
C ARG A 500 30.29 -1.28 -10.31
N GLY A 501 29.53 -1.76 -11.29
CA GLY A 501 29.12 -0.92 -12.41
C GLY A 501 28.40 -1.70 -13.49
N ASP A 502 28.45 -1.22 -14.75
CA ASP A 502 27.78 -1.77 -15.94
C ASP A 502 27.52 -3.27 -15.85
N GLU A 503 26.25 -3.60 -16.05
CA GLU A 503 25.72 -4.95 -16.00
C GLU A 503 26.47 -5.92 -16.91
N ILE A 504 26.88 -7.04 -16.35
CA ILE A 504 27.37 -8.19 -17.10
C ILE A 504 26.16 -9.11 -17.33
N ILE A 505 25.86 -9.40 -18.59
CA ILE A 505 24.79 -10.31 -18.99
C ILE A 505 25.43 -11.56 -19.58
N GLY A 506 24.97 -12.74 -19.16
CA GLY A 506 25.42 -14.01 -19.69
C GLY A 506 24.38 -15.10 -19.52
N ASP A 507 24.51 -16.20 -20.25
CA ASP A 507 23.50 -17.27 -20.22
C ASP A 507 23.69 -18.27 -19.08
N ASN A 508 24.89 -18.39 -18.50
CA ASN A 508 25.17 -19.29 -17.39
C ASN A 508 26.51 -18.95 -16.72
N MET A 509 26.60 -17.75 -16.16
CA MET A 509 27.83 -17.29 -15.51
C MET A 509 28.05 -18.02 -14.18
N THR A 510 29.33 -18.14 -13.81
CA THR A 510 29.77 -18.69 -12.53
C THR A 510 30.42 -17.58 -11.70
N ALA A 511 30.12 -17.53 -10.42
CA ALA A 511 30.83 -16.73 -9.42
C ALA A 511 31.56 -17.67 -8.44
N VAL A 512 32.74 -17.28 -8.01
CA VAL A 512 33.53 -18.04 -7.04
C VAL A 512 33.90 -17.15 -5.88
N ILE A 513 33.52 -17.55 -4.67
CA ILE A 513 33.88 -16.90 -3.40
C ILE A 513 34.88 -17.83 -2.70
N ARG A 514 36.03 -17.29 -2.29
CA ARG A 514 37.08 -17.98 -1.52
C ARG A 514 37.70 -17.06 -0.48
N TYR A 515 38.04 -17.60 0.67
CA TYR A 515 38.64 -16.92 1.82
C TYR A 515 37.85 -15.66 2.20
N GLY A 516 36.53 -15.78 2.13
CA GLY A 516 35.60 -14.72 2.41
C GLY A 516 35.56 -13.61 1.36
N ARG A 517 35.99 -13.89 0.12
CA ARG A 517 36.11 -12.89 -0.96
C ARG A 517 35.60 -13.38 -2.29
N LEU A 518 34.89 -12.52 -3.01
CA LEU A 518 34.52 -12.78 -4.41
C LEU A 518 35.78 -12.73 -5.30
N VAL A 519 36.19 -13.89 -5.81
CA VAL A 519 37.41 -14.04 -6.62
C VAL A 519 37.14 -13.70 -8.09
N CYS A 520 35.98 -14.10 -8.62
CA CYS A 520 35.62 -13.87 -10.02
C CYS A 520 34.10 -14.00 -10.24
N VAL A 521 33.59 -13.41 -11.33
CA VAL A 521 32.20 -13.59 -11.84
C VAL A 521 32.20 -13.56 -13.36
N GLY A 522 31.68 -14.61 -14.02
CA GLY A 522 31.41 -14.64 -15.46
C GLY A 522 32.64 -14.60 -16.39
N GLU A 523 33.84 -14.44 -15.84
CA GLU A 523 35.10 -14.40 -16.58
C GLU A 523 35.66 -15.80 -16.86
N SER A 524 36.45 -15.97 -17.92
CA SER A 524 37.12 -17.25 -18.23
C SER A 524 38.06 -17.72 -17.10
N ILE A 525 38.64 -16.79 -16.32
CA ILE A 525 39.45 -17.11 -15.15
C ILE A 525 38.66 -17.84 -14.05
N CYS A 526 37.32 -17.74 -14.05
CA CYS A 526 36.50 -18.52 -13.14
C CYS A 526 36.65 -20.01 -13.35
N GLU A 527 36.93 -20.49 -14.56
CA GLU A 527 37.11 -21.92 -14.80
C GLU A 527 38.31 -22.48 -14.04
N SER A 528 39.41 -21.72 -13.96
CA SER A 528 40.58 -22.12 -13.16
C SER A 528 40.28 -22.13 -11.67
N HIS A 529 39.57 -21.12 -11.15
CA HIS A 529 39.20 -21.08 -9.73
C HIS A 529 38.17 -22.14 -9.37
N VAL A 530 37.24 -22.48 -10.26
CA VAL A 530 36.31 -23.60 -10.10
C VAL A 530 37.07 -24.93 -10.06
N ALA A 531 38.07 -25.13 -10.94
CA ALA A 531 38.86 -26.35 -10.95
C ALA A 531 39.68 -26.53 -9.66
N GLU A 532 40.17 -25.43 -9.09
CA GLU A 532 40.85 -25.40 -7.79
C GLU A 532 39.88 -25.66 -6.63
N ALA A 533 38.78 -24.92 -6.56
CA ALA A 533 37.75 -25.06 -5.53
C ALA A 533 37.11 -26.46 -5.52
N LYS A 534 36.99 -27.13 -6.68
CA LYS A 534 36.57 -28.54 -6.76
C LYS A 534 37.54 -29.50 -6.06
N LYS A 535 38.85 -29.22 -6.06
CA LYS A 535 39.83 -30.04 -5.31
C LYS A 535 39.64 -29.88 -3.80
N ASP A 536 39.26 -28.68 -3.39
CA ASP A 536 39.01 -28.32 -1.99
C ASP A 536 37.60 -28.72 -1.51
N SER A 537 36.81 -29.39 -2.36
CA SER A 537 35.43 -29.80 -2.07
C SER A 537 34.50 -28.64 -1.67
N ILE A 538 34.72 -27.46 -2.25
CA ILE A 538 33.87 -26.29 -2.01
C ILE A 538 32.47 -26.54 -2.58
N PRO A 539 31.40 -26.23 -1.82
CA PRO A 539 30.03 -26.48 -2.27
C PRO A 539 29.63 -25.57 -3.44
N VAL A 540 28.64 -26.04 -4.22
CA VAL A 540 28.18 -25.40 -5.45
C VAL A 540 26.68 -25.14 -5.34
N MET A 541 26.29 -23.88 -5.44
CA MET A 541 24.91 -23.42 -5.57
C MET A 541 24.55 -23.23 -7.05
N ASP A 542 23.62 -24.03 -7.55
CA ASP A 542 23.11 -23.90 -8.92
C ASP A 542 21.78 -23.11 -8.92
N LEU A 543 21.77 -21.97 -9.60
CA LEU A 543 20.58 -21.14 -9.81
C LEU A 543 19.98 -21.40 -11.20
N ARG A 544 18.70 -21.08 -11.39
CA ARG A 544 18.03 -21.15 -12.70
C ARG A 544 18.11 -19.82 -13.43
N ASN A 545 17.89 -18.74 -12.70
CA ASN A 545 17.87 -17.36 -13.18
C ASN A 545 18.55 -16.45 -12.15
N GLY A 546 19.85 -16.66 -11.94
CA GLY A 546 20.59 -16.00 -10.85
C GLY A 546 20.92 -14.53 -11.13
N TYR A 547 20.73 -13.67 -10.14
CA TYR A 547 21.12 -12.26 -10.14
C TYR A 547 22.08 -11.99 -8.99
N ILE A 548 23.15 -11.26 -9.28
CA ILE A 548 24.14 -10.85 -8.29
C ILE A 548 24.11 -9.33 -8.20
N LEU A 549 23.56 -8.80 -7.11
CA LEU A 549 23.70 -7.40 -6.75
C LEU A 549 25.05 -7.21 -6.04
N PRO A 550 25.74 -6.05 -6.18
CA PRO A 550 27.11 -5.89 -5.69
C PRO A 550 27.22 -6.24 -4.20
N ALA A 551 28.34 -6.83 -3.73
CA ALA A 551 29.57 -6.20 -3.23
C ALA A 551 30.74 -5.89 -4.18
N SER A 552 31.71 -5.11 -3.65
CA SER A 552 33.12 -5.14 -4.07
C SER A 552 34.11 -5.50 -2.98
N MET A 553 35.20 -6.13 -3.43
CA MET A 553 36.28 -6.71 -2.63
C MET A 553 37.69 -6.25 -3.08
N SER A 554 37.85 -5.03 -3.62
CA SER A 554 39.18 -4.45 -3.89
C SER A 554 39.61 -3.42 -2.83
N TYR A 555 40.90 -3.43 -2.46
CA TYR A 555 41.57 -2.41 -1.63
C TYR A 555 41.51 -0.99 -2.26
N THR A 556 40.97 -0.84 -3.47
CA THR A 556 40.74 0.45 -4.12
C THR A 556 39.30 0.56 -4.67
N ASN A 557 38.48 1.35 -3.96
CA ASN A 557 37.35 2.15 -4.44
C ASN A 557 36.19 1.49 -5.23
N SER A 558 35.31 0.71 -4.56
CA SER A 558 33.80 0.76 -4.67
C SER A 558 33.03 -0.55 -4.40
N PRO A 559 32.60 -0.85 -3.16
CA PRO A 559 31.58 -1.84 -2.78
C PRO A 559 30.18 -1.25 -2.58
N LEU A 560 29.13 -2.06 -2.75
CA LEU A 560 27.75 -1.74 -2.36
C LEU A 560 27.12 -3.00 -1.74
N GLY A 561 26.46 -2.89 -0.59
CA GLY A 561 25.33 -3.76 -0.23
C GLY A 561 24.02 -3.00 -0.49
N LEU A 562 22.84 -3.54 -0.21
CA LEU A 562 21.61 -2.73 -0.26
C LEU A 562 21.51 -1.89 1.02
N THR A 563 21.78 -0.59 0.88
CA THR A 563 21.78 0.40 1.96
C THR A 563 20.55 1.29 1.84
N ILE A 564 19.77 1.40 2.91
CA ILE A 564 18.56 2.23 2.93
C ILE A 564 18.47 3.09 4.20
N ALA A 565 17.98 4.32 4.04
CA ALA A 565 17.62 5.16 5.17
C ALA A 565 16.19 4.84 5.60
N THR A 566 15.96 4.74 6.91
CA THR A 566 14.65 4.43 7.48
C THR A 566 14.31 5.41 8.61
N ARG A 567 13.02 5.51 8.91
CA ARG A 567 12.53 6.34 10.01
C ARG A 567 12.93 5.80 11.37
N GLN A 568 12.82 4.49 11.58
CA GLN A 568 12.78 3.92 12.94
C GLN A 568 13.34 2.49 13.09
N HIS A 569 13.87 1.85 12.05
CA HIS A 569 14.40 0.47 12.19
C HIS A 569 15.52 0.44 13.22
N GLY A 570 15.44 -0.54 14.13
CA GLY A 570 16.33 -0.67 15.28
C GLY A 570 15.96 0.22 16.48
N LEU A 571 15.15 1.26 16.31
CA LEU A 571 14.68 2.13 17.42
C LEU A 571 13.23 1.86 17.81
N ALA A 572 12.42 1.30 16.93
CA ALA A 572 11.04 0.92 17.21
C ALA A 572 10.72 -0.46 16.64
N GLU A 573 10.08 -1.29 17.47
CA GLU A 573 9.57 -2.59 17.03
C GLU A 573 8.08 -2.51 16.66
N MET A 574 7.25 -1.96 17.53
CA MET A 574 5.84 -1.63 17.25
C MET A 574 5.61 -0.17 17.64
N ARG A 575 5.52 0.74 16.66
CA ARG A 575 5.42 2.18 16.92
C ARG A 575 4.23 2.55 17.81
N GLN A 576 3.10 1.84 17.65
CA GLN A 576 1.90 2.10 18.46
C GLN A 576 1.91 1.45 19.84
N GLU A 577 2.97 0.72 20.18
CA GLU A 577 3.23 0.21 21.53
C GLU A 577 4.49 0.89 22.09
N PRO A 578 4.33 1.99 22.85
CA PRO A 578 5.45 2.83 23.30
C PRO A 578 6.55 2.06 24.04
N SER A 579 6.20 0.99 24.75
CA SER A 579 7.17 0.16 25.49
C SER A 579 8.17 -0.58 24.59
N THR A 580 7.89 -0.66 23.28
CA THR A 580 8.77 -1.27 22.28
C THR A 580 9.57 -0.27 21.45
N THR A 581 9.51 1.02 21.81
CA THR A 581 10.25 2.08 21.12
C THR A 581 11.36 2.66 22.01
N ASP A 582 12.31 3.36 21.41
CA ASP A 582 13.33 4.15 22.12
C ASP A 582 12.77 5.48 22.67
N GLY A 583 11.51 5.78 22.35
CA GLY A 583 10.85 7.06 22.64
C GLY A 583 11.16 8.13 21.58
N MET A 584 10.38 9.21 21.57
CA MET A 584 10.55 10.32 20.62
C MET A 584 11.03 11.58 21.34
N SER A 585 12.05 12.22 20.78
CA SER A 585 12.53 13.53 21.23
C SER A 585 11.55 14.64 20.84
N ARG A 586 11.43 15.69 21.66
CA ARG A 586 10.71 16.93 21.29
C ARG A 586 11.47 17.81 20.28
N GLY A 587 12.72 17.43 19.97
CA GLY A 587 13.57 18.14 19.04
C GLY A 587 14.00 19.55 19.46
N ASN A 588 14.00 19.83 20.77
CA ASN A 588 14.42 21.12 21.33
C ASN A 588 15.80 21.10 22.02
N ASN A 589 16.50 19.96 22.05
CA ASN A 589 17.83 19.83 22.68
C ASN A 589 18.97 19.80 21.65
N TRP A 590 19.15 20.88 20.90
CA TRP A 590 20.28 21.02 19.96
C TRP A 590 21.62 21.30 20.66
N ALA A 591 21.65 21.63 21.95
CA ALA A 591 22.89 21.79 22.70
C ALA A 591 23.61 20.45 22.97
N HIS A 592 22.87 19.34 23.01
CA HIS A 592 23.40 18.00 23.25
C HIS A 592 22.84 17.00 22.23
N PRO A 593 23.40 16.98 21.00
CA PRO A 593 22.96 16.06 19.96
C PRO A 593 23.00 14.59 20.39
N TYR A 594 21.85 13.92 20.32
CA TYR A 594 21.75 12.47 20.55
C TYR A 594 22.29 11.71 19.34
N SER A 595 22.89 10.54 19.58
CA SER A 595 23.20 9.57 18.53
C SER A 595 22.31 8.35 18.68
N SER A 596 21.72 7.92 17.58
CA SER A 596 20.93 6.69 17.49
C SER A 596 21.78 5.44 17.75
N ALA A 597 23.11 5.50 17.62
CA ALA A 597 24.03 4.41 17.94
C ALA A 597 23.85 3.84 19.35
N LEU A 598 23.36 4.65 20.30
CA LEU A 598 23.14 4.23 21.68
C LEU A 598 21.77 3.56 21.91
N GLY A 599 20.80 3.80 21.02
CA GLY A 599 19.43 3.32 21.15
C GLY A 599 19.08 2.12 20.27
N ILE A 600 19.89 1.83 19.24
CA ILE A 600 19.62 0.73 18.29
C ILE A 600 19.60 -0.63 19.02
N ARG A 601 18.52 -1.36 18.79
CA ARG A 601 18.26 -2.73 19.25
C ARG A 601 18.24 -3.67 18.06
N PHE A 602 18.69 -4.90 18.30
CA PHE A 602 18.84 -5.96 17.30
C PHE A 602 17.91 -7.14 17.64
N GLY A 603 17.68 -8.03 16.67
CA GLY A 603 16.83 -9.21 16.84
C GLY A 603 15.32 -8.93 16.76
N GLY A 604 14.93 -7.76 16.25
CA GLY A 604 13.55 -7.42 15.90
C GLY A 604 13.12 -8.02 14.56
N ILE A 605 11.82 -8.29 14.40
CA ILE A 605 11.27 -8.93 13.19
C ILE A 605 11.40 -8.03 11.96
N HIS A 606 11.35 -6.70 12.15
CA HIS A 606 11.51 -5.74 11.05
C HIS A 606 12.93 -5.76 10.47
N LEU A 607 13.94 -5.75 11.34
CA LEU A 607 15.34 -5.88 10.91
C LEU A 607 15.60 -7.23 10.25
N GLU A 608 15.08 -8.30 10.84
CA GLU A 608 15.22 -9.65 10.32
C GLU A 608 14.58 -9.79 8.92
N ARG A 609 13.36 -9.32 8.72
CA ARG A 609 12.68 -9.41 7.41
C ARG A 609 13.26 -8.45 6.37
N ALA A 610 13.77 -7.28 6.78
CA ALA A 610 14.55 -6.42 5.90
C ALA A 610 15.82 -7.13 5.41
N HIS A 611 16.55 -7.78 6.33
CA HIS A 611 17.74 -8.57 6.00
C HIS A 611 17.42 -9.71 5.05
N ARG A 612 16.40 -10.52 5.35
CA ARG A 612 15.92 -11.61 4.47
C ARG A 612 15.46 -11.15 3.09
N GLY A 613 15.01 -9.90 2.97
CA GLY A 613 14.71 -9.23 1.70
C GLY A 613 15.96 -8.81 0.90
N GLY A 614 17.13 -8.86 1.52
CA GLY A 614 18.44 -8.50 0.97
C GLY A 614 18.96 -7.12 1.37
N ILE A 615 18.24 -6.38 2.22
CA ILE A 615 18.75 -5.11 2.77
C ILE A 615 19.82 -5.43 3.80
N THR A 616 21.09 -5.12 3.55
CA THR A 616 22.21 -5.47 4.45
C THR A 616 22.59 -4.34 5.40
N ARG A 617 22.26 -3.09 5.04
CA ARG A 617 22.63 -1.89 5.81
C ARG A 617 21.46 -0.95 5.96
N ILE A 618 21.27 -0.44 7.17
CA ILE A 618 20.21 0.50 7.52
C ILE A 618 20.84 1.75 8.13
N ILE A 619 20.25 2.90 7.80
CA ILE A 619 20.57 4.19 8.40
C ILE A 619 19.34 4.70 9.12
N THR A 620 19.44 4.90 10.42
CA THR A 620 18.32 5.37 11.25
C THR A 620 18.76 6.60 12.03
N PRO A 621 18.02 7.73 11.99
CA PRO A 621 18.21 8.85 12.93
C PRO A 621 17.45 8.64 14.24
N PRO A 622 17.79 9.39 15.31
CA PRO A 622 16.99 9.40 16.52
C PRO A 622 15.56 9.84 16.22
N LEU A 623 14.58 9.20 16.85
CA LEU A 623 13.17 9.56 16.67
C LEU A 623 12.88 10.95 17.24
N SER A 624 12.13 11.77 16.51
CA SER A 624 11.80 13.13 16.93
C SER A 624 10.46 13.60 16.35
N GLU A 625 9.76 14.44 17.12
CA GLU A 625 8.52 15.15 16.74
C GLU A 625 8.77 16.67 16.57
N GLY A 626 10.03 17.09 16.42
CA GLY A 626 10.38 18.51 16.38
C GLY A 626 11.47 18.86 15.39
N PHE A 627 11.97 20.10 15.50
CA PHE A 627 12.97 20.68 14.61
C PHE A 627 14.26 19.85 14.50
N PHE A 628 14.73 19.26 15.60
CA PHE A 628 16.02 18.57 15.64
C PHE A 628 15.86 17.08 15.98
N HIS A 629 16.56 16.21 15.26
CA HIS A 629 16.56 14.77 15.53
C HIS A 629 17.82 14.37 16.30
N GLY A 630 18.98 14.66 15.72
CA GLY A 630 20.28 14.23 16.22
C GLY A 630 21.10 13.57 15.11
N LEU A 631 21.97 12.64 15.50
CA LEU A 631 22.92 11.93 14.64
C LEU A 631 22.41 10.54 14.26
N SER A 632 22.30 10.30 12.96
CA SER A 632 22.00 8.97 12.44
C SER A 632 23.19 8.04 12.48
N THR A 633 22.88 6.75 12.51
CA THR A 633 23.85 5.67 12.59
C THR A 633 23.57 4.68 11.46
N CYS A 634 24.65 4.21 10.83
CA CYS A 634 24.60 3.13 9.83
C CYS A 634 25.01 1.83 10.51
N PHE A 635 24.18 0.81 10.39
CA PHE A 635 24.39 -0.49 11.01
C PHE A 635 23.91 -1.63 10.11
N ARG A 636 24.31 -2.86 10.43
CA ARG A 636 23.88 -4.05 9.69
C ARG A 636 22.51 -4.54 10.14
N SER A 637 21.63 -4.79 9.19
CA SER A 637 20.28 -5.30 9.45
C SER A 637 20.29 -6.74 10.01
N GLY A 638 21.22 -7.58 9.55
CA GLY A 638 21.37 -8.97 9.99
C GLY A 638 22.15 -9.15 11.30
N ALA A 639 22.58 -8.05 11.95
CA ALA A 639 23.30 -8.14 13.21
C ALA A 639 22.37 -8.59 14.35
N THR A 640 22.91 -9.42 15.25
CA THR A 640 22.18 -9.91 16.43
C THR A 640 22.56 -9.18 17.71
N ASN A 641 23.76 -8.61 17.78
CA ASN A 641 24.27 -7.92 18.94
C ASN A 641 25.11 -6.70 18.53
N ILE A 642 24.98 -5.62 19.31
CA ILE A 642 25.76 -4.40 19.11
C ILE A 642 27.26 -4.58 19.33
N LEU A 643 27.64 -5.61 20.10
CA LEU A 643 29.04 -5.95 20.39
C LEU A 643 29.69 -6.78 19.29
N ASP A 644 28.92 -7.30 18.33
CA ASP A 644 29.47 -8.10 17.24
C ASP A 644 30.29 -7.20 16.29
N ASP A 645 31.41 -7.75 15.77
CA ASP A 645 32.33 -7.01 14.92
C ASP A 645 31.63 -6.52 13.64
N GLY A 646 31.71 -5.21 13.40
CA GLY A 646 31.13 -4.58 12.21
C GLY A 646 29.61 -4.45 12.25
N THR A 647 28.96 -4.58 13.41
CA THR A 647 27.54 -4.27 13.59
C THR A 647 27.25 -2.80 13.32
N ILE A 648 27.95 -1.90 14.00
CA ILE A 648 27.90 -0.45 13.71
C ILE A 648 28.93 -0.16 12.62
N VAL A 649 28.43 0.24 11.46
CA VAL A 649 29.23 0.58 10.28
C VAL A 649 29.75 2.01 10.37
N SER A 650 28.90 2.92 10.85
CA SER A 650 29.28 4.30 11.20
C SER A 650 28.36 4.82 12.29
N ASP A 651 28.93 5.30 13.39
CA ASP A 651 28.20 5.87 14.53
C ASP A 651 27.72 7.31 14.28
N GLN A 652 28.30 8.00 13.30
CA GLN A 652 28.00 9.38 12.91
C GLN A 652 27.87 9.48 11.40
N VAL A 653 26.63 9.38 10.90
CA VAL A 653 26.33 9.42 9.46
C VAL A 653 25.94 10.83 9.02
N ALA A 654 24.89 11.39 9.61
CA ALA A 654 24.42 12.73 9.28
C ALA A 654 23.70 13.37 10.46
N LEU A 655 23.66 14.71 10.46
CA LEU A 655 22.88 15.50 11.42
C LEU A 655 21.51 15.82 10.82
N HIS A 656 20.43 15.42 11.49
CA HIS A 656 19.07 15.51 10.97
C HIS A 656 18.26 16.67 11.60
N PHE A 657 17.56 17.41 10.74
CA PHE A 657 16.64 18.49 11.08
C PHE A 657 15.31 18.32 10.33
N THR A 658 14.20 18.80 10.89
CA THR A 658 12.91 18.90 10.21
C THR A 658 12.51 20.35 10.07
N ILE A 659 12.11 20.76 8.87
CA ILE A 659 11.58 22.10 8.61
C ILE A 659 10.24 21.96 7.89
N GLY A 660 9.19 22.43 8.56
CA GLY A 660 7.82 22.29 8.11
C GLY A 660 6.81 22.44 9.24
N HIS A 661 5.58 22.02 8.97
CA HIS A 661 4.48 22.07 9.91
C HIS A 661 4.68 21.13 11.10
N ASP A 662 5.17 19.91 10.84
CA ASP A 662 5.39 18.89 11.87
C ASP A 662 6.49 19.26 12.86
N ALA A 663 7.40 20.15 12.47
CA ALA A 663 8.47 20.64 13.34
C ALA A 663 8.08 21.84 14.22
N LYS A 664 6.82 22.34 14.14
CA LYS A 664 6.40 23.52 14.91
C LYS A 664 6.29 23.17 16.40
N GLN A 665 7.16 23.78 17.20
CA GLN A 665 7.22 23.63 18.66
C GLN A 665 7.28 25.00 19.35
N PRO A 666 7.06 25.12 20.67
CA PRO A 666 7.15 26.42 21.37
C PRO A 666 8.46 27.19 21.11
N GLU A 667 9.59 26.48 20.97
CA GLU A 667 10.90 27.07 20.69
C GLU A 667 11.15 27.35 19.20
N THR A 668 10.42 26.69 18.31
CA THR A 668 10.49 26.87 16.84
C THR A 668 9.08 26.95 16.23
N PRO A 669 8.27 27.96 16.62
CA PRO A 669 6.82 27.97 16.33
C PRO A 669 6.48 28.24 14.86
N THR A 670 7.48 28.63 14.06
CA THR A 670 7.31 28.98 12.65
C THR A 670 8.43 28.39 11.80
N ILE A 671 8.15 28.14 10.52
CA ILE A 671 9.15 27.76 9.52
C ILE A 671 10.30 28.80 9.48
N THR A 672 9.97 30.09 9.60
CA THR A 672 10.96 31.17 9.71
C THR A 672 11.91 30.98 10.88
N SER A 673 11.39 30.68 12.08
CA SER A 673 12.23 30.42 13.26
C SER A 673 13.07 29.16 13.12
N GLN A 674 12.54 28.11 12.47
CA GLN A 674 13.28 26.86 12.20
C GLN A 674 14.46 27.12 11.26
N LEU A 675 14.24 27.78 10.11
CA LEU A 675 15.30 28.15 9.17
C LEU A 675 16.35 29.06 9.80
N ASN A 676 15.91 30.04 10.59
CA ASN A 676 16.83 30.95 11.29
C ASN A 676 17.71 30.18 12.29
N LEU A 677 17.12 29.25 13.05
CA LEU A 677 17.85 28.43 14.01
C LEU A 677 18.88 27.52 13.31
N LEU A 678 18.49 26.85 12.21
CA LEU A 678 19.41 26.04 11.40
C LEU A 678 20.62 26.88 10.95
N GLN A 679 20.36 28.06 10.40
CA GLN A 679 21.42 28.97 9.97
C GLN A 679 22.32 29.37 11.14
N HIS A 680 21.76 29.72 12.30
CA HIS A 680 22.53 30.12 13.48
C HIS A 680 23.44 29.00 13.98
N LEU A 681 22.93 27.77 14.09
CA LEU A 681 23.70 26.61 14.54
C LEU A 681 24.93 26.35 13.66
N LEU A 682 24.78 26.51 12.34
CA LEU A 682 25.83 26.21 11.36
C LEU A 682 26.76 27.39 11.05
N THR A 683 26.46 28.60 11.55
CA THR A 683 27.27 29.79 11.28
C THR A 683 27.84 30.41 12.56
N THR A 684 26.98 30.93 13.43
CA THR A 684 27.35 31.74 14.60
C THR A 684 27.54 30.89 15.86
N GLN A 685 26.81 29.78 15.99
CA GLN A 685 26.82 28.90 17.16
C GLN A 685 27.54 27.56 16.94
N LYS A 686 28.43 27.47 15.95
CA LYS A 686 29.20 26.23 15.68
C LYS A 686 30.04 25.73 16.85
N SER A 687 30.33 26.60 17.84
CA SER A 687 31.04 26.24 19.07
C SER A 687 30.14 25.62 20.15
N LEU A 688 28.83 25.56 19.93
CA LEU A 688 27.88 24.95 20.87
C LEU A 688 28.18 23.46 21.08
N HIS A 689 28.53 22.76 19.99
CA HIS A 689 28.95 21.37 20.01
C HIS A 689 29.88 21.11 18.82
N PRO A 690 30.96 20.30 18.95
CA PRO A 690 31.93 20.07 17.87
C PRO A 690 31.31 19.61 16.54
N ILE A 691 30.19 18.90 16.61
CA ILE A 691 29.47 18.38 15.44
C ILE A 691 29.00 19.48 14.48
N TYR A 692 28.61 20.65 15.00
CA TYR A 692 28.17 21.76 14.17
C TYR A 692 29.33 22.37 13.37
N SER A 693 30.55 22.35 13.93
CA SER A 693 31.74 22.75 13.20
C SER A 693 32.06 21.79 12.06
N GLN A 694 31.85 20.48 12.25
CA GLN A 694 32.03 19.46 11.22
C GLN A 694 30.95 19.57 10.13
N ALA A 695 29.70 19.81 10.54
CA ALA A 695 28.59 20.04 9.61
C ALA A 695 28.79 21.33 8.79
N ALA A 696 29.21 22.41 9.44
CA ALA A 696 29.48 23.70 8.81
C ALA A 696 30.62 23.64 7.78
N SER A 697 31.62 22.78 7.99
CA SER A 697 32.72 22.57 7.04
C SER A 697 32.42 21.57 5.92
N GLY A 698 31.24 20.92 5.97
CA GLY A 698 30.85 19.88 5.01
C GLY A 698 31.49 18.52 5.26
N PHE A 699 32.22 18.34 6.36
CA PHE A 699 32.78 17.05 6.75
C PHE A 699 31.69 16.06 7.16
N LEU A 700 30.71 16.55 7.93
CA LEU A 700 29.52 15.78 8.27
C LEU A 700 28.32 16.26 7.43
N PRO A 701 27.62 15.37 6.72
CA PRO A 701 26.37 15.71 6.04
C PRO A 701 25.30 16.24 7.00
N ILE A 702 24.50 17.19 6.51
CA ILE A 702 23.26 17.61 7.17
C ILE A 702 22.08 17.17 6.31
N ILE A 703 21.09 16.53 6.93
CA ILE A 703 19.83 16.16 6.29
C ILE A 703 18.73 17.08 6.82
N VAL A 704 18.03 17.75 5.91
CA VAL A 704 16.83 18.53 6.24
C VAL A 704 15.60 17.85 5.65
N HIS A 705 14.74 17.36 6.54
CA HIS A 705 13.44 16.78 6.22
C HIS A 705 12.45 17.89 5.86
N THR A 706 12.01 17.93 4.61
CA THR A 706 10.99 18.90 4.13
C THR A 706 10.41 18.49 2.78
N HIS A 707 9.15 18.86 2.51
CA HIS A 707 8.45 18.53 1.26
C HIS A 707 8.17 19.74 0.36
N ASN A 708 7.88 20.89 0.98
CA ASN A 708 7.32 22.05 0.29
C ASN A 708 8.37 22.82 -0.53
N ARG A 709 7.99 23.21 -1.75
CA ARG A 709 8.90 23.87 -2.72
C ARG A 709 9.51 25.18 -2.21
N ASP A 710 8.76 25.97 -1.44
CA ASP A 710 9.19 27.31 -1.00
C ASP A 710 10.19 27.19 0.17
N THR A 711 10.00 26.19 1.02
CA THR A 711 10.97 25.81 2.06
C THR A 711 12.26 25.28 1.43
N ILE A 712 12.16 24.42 0.41
CA ILE A 712 13.31 23.95 -0.37
C ILE A 712 14.03 25.13 -1.04
N GLY A 713 13.29 26.05 -1.65
CA GLY A 713 13.84 27.28 -2.23
C GLY A 713 14.61 28.13 -1.21
N SER A 714 14.11 28.23 0.02
CA SER A 714 14.78 28.92 1.12
C SER A 714 16.08 28.24 1.52
N LEU A 715 16.11 26.89 1.56
CA LEU A 715 17.31 26.11 1.81
C LEU A 715 18.36 26.26 0.68
N ILE A 716 17.93 26.25 -0.58
CA ILE A 716 18.81 26.54 -1.74
C ILE A 716 19.44 27.93 -1.59
N ARG A 717 18.65 28.93 -1.20
CA ARG A 717 19.15 30.29 -0.96
C ARG A 717 20.17 30.32 0.18
N LEU A 718 19.92 29.63 1.30
CA LEU A 718 20.88 29.52 2.41
C LEU A 718 22.17 28.82 1.97
N LYS A 719 22.06 27.70 1.23
CA LYS A 719 23.20 26.97 0.66
C LYS A 719 24.07 27.86 -0.22
N ARG A 720 23.47 28.70 -1.08
CA ARG A 720 24.22 29.61 -1.96
C ARG A 720 24.86 30.79 -1.22
N THR A 721 24.32 31.21 -0.07
CA THR A 721 24.72 32.47 0.58
C THR A 721 25.54 32.27 1.85
N THR A 722 25.08 31.45 2.78
CA THR A 722 25.60 31.37 4.15
C THR A 722 26.07 29.97 4.55
N LEU A 723 25.60 28.94 3.84
CA LEU A 723 25.91 27.52 4.09
C LEU A 723 26.66 26.88 2.90
N ASN A 724 27.47 27.65 2.17
CA ASN A 724 28.14 27.18 0.94
C ASN A 724 29.05 25.96 1.16
N ALA A 725 29.74 25.89 2.29
CA ALA A 725 30.65 24.80 2.64
C ALA A 725 29.95 23.54 3.18
N THR A 726 28.66 23.58 3.56
CA THR A 726 27.98 22.43 4.15
C THR A 726 27.73 21.32 3.12
N ASN A 727 27.62 20.07 3.53
CA ASN A 727 27.04 19.02 2.67
C ASN A 727 25.55 18.90 2.99
N LEU A 728 24.72 19.76 2.37
CA LEU A 728 23.28 19.82 2.58
C LEU A 728 22.56 18.84 1.67
N ILE A 729 21.80 17.94 2.28
CA ILE A 729 20.93 16.95 1.64
C ILE A 729 19.50 17.24 2.08
N ILE A 730 18.55 17.17 1.15
CA ILE A 730 17.13 17.22 1.51
C ILE A 730 16.60 15.79 1.55
N MET A 731 15.84 15.49 2.58
CA MET A 731 15.06 14.26 2.69
C MET A 731 13.57 14.61 2.67
N GLY A 732 12.77 13.81 2.00
CA GLY A 732 11.39 14.17 1.67
C GLY A 732 11.27 14.63 0.22
N GLY A 733 10.93 15.89 0.00
CA GLY A 733 11.01 16.50 -1.34
C GLY A 733 9.83 16.19 -2.26
N SER A 734 8.62 15.98 -1.73
CA SER A 734 7.44 15.71 -2.57
C SER A 734 7.16 16.80 -3.62
N GLU A 735 7.47 18.07 -3.33
CA GLU A 735 7.37 19.20 -4.28
C GLU A 735 8.73 19.61 -4.88
N ALA A 736 9.81 18.85 -4.65
CA ALA A 736 11.17 19.20 -5.10
C ALA A 736 11.29 19.30 -6.62
N HIS A 737 10.48 18.54 -7.36
CA HIS A 737 10.41 18.59 -8.82
C HIS A 737 10.11 20.00 -9.36
N LEU A 738 9.44 20.87 -8.59
CA LEU A 738 9.15 22.26 -8.97
C LEU A 738 10.39 23.17 -8.94
N VAL A 739 11.49 22.72 -8.34
CA VAL A 739 12.75 23.46 -8.19
C VAL A 739 13.97 22.60 -8.59
N ALA A 740 13.75 21.58 -9.43
CA ALA A 740 14.74 20.58 -9.81
C ALA A 740 16.05 21.18 -10.38
N HIS A 741 15.95 22.14 -11.30
CA HIS A 741 17.13 22.78 -11.89
C HIS A 741 17.92 23.62 -10.87
N ASP A 742 17.24 24.23 -9.91
CA ASP A 742 17.90 25.00 -8.86
C ASP A 742 18.63 24.10 -7.86
N LEU A 743 18.04 22.95 -7.53
CA LEU A 743 18.67 21.89 -6.73
C LEU A 743 19.95 21.38 -7.42
N ALA A 744 19.86 21.02 -8.70
CA ALA A 744 21.00 20.55 -9.48
C ALA A 744 22.10 21.61 -9.55
N SER A 745 21.75 22.86 -9.84
CA SER A 745 22.70 23.98 -9.90
C SER A 745 23.35 24.30 -8.54
N ALA A 746 22.67 24.02 -7.44
CA ALA A 746 23.21 24.18 -6.09
C ALA A 746 23.94 22.92 -5.56
N ASN A 747 23.98 21.84 -6.35
CA ASN A 747 24.50 20.52 -5.97
C ASN A 747 23.88 20.01 -4.66
N ILE A 748 22.56 20.13 -4.52
CA ILE A 748 21.80 19.62 -3.38
C ILE A 748 21.13 18.31 -3.80
N PRO A 749 21.61 17.16 -3.31
CA PRO A 749 20.96 15.87 -3.56
C PRO A 749 19.66 15.73 -2.78
N ILE A 750 18.80 14.81 -3.25
CA ILE A 750 17.50 14.50 -2.64
C ILE A 750 17.44 13.02 -2.26
N ILE A 751 16.99 12.74 -1.04
CA ILE A 751 16.52 11.41 -0.62
C ILE A 751 14.98 11.47 -0.59
N LEU A 752 14.32 10.86 -1.57
CA LEU A 752 12.85 10.86 -1.66
C LEU A 752 12.23 9.96 -0.60
N ALA A 753 11.26 10.51 0.13
CA ALA A 753 10.58 9.88 1.26
C ALA A 753 9.24 10.58 1.55
N PRO A 754 8.07 10.09 1.08
CA PRO A 754 7.90 8.90 0.26
C PRO A 754 8.46 9.09 -1.15
N TRP A 755 8.78 7.98 -1.81
CA TRP A 755 9.25 7.95 -3.21
C TRP A 755 8.15 8.36 -4.21
N SER A 756 6.89 8.26 -3.80
CA SER A 756 5.72 8.61 -4.59
C SER A 756 4.99 9.84 -4.06
N CYS A 757 4.13 10.40 -4.90
CA CYS A 757 3.25 11.48 -4.51
C CYS A 757 2.00 10.93 -3.85
N VAL A 758 1.80 11.34 -2.59
CA VAL A 758 0.48 11.38 -1.97
C VAL A 758 0.24 12.83 -1.54
N PRO A 759 -0.74 13.56 -2.12
CA PRO A 759 -1.04 14.93 -1.70
C PRO A 759 -1.83 14.95 -0.38
N LEU A 760 -1.44 14.07 0.55
CA LEU A 760 -2.10 13.84 1.84
C LEU A 760 -2.03 15.07 2.74
N PHE A 761 -0.89 15.76 2.74
CA PHE A 761 -0.63 16.88 3.63
C PHE A 761 -0.50 18.18 2.86
N TRP A 762 -0.78 19.30 3.54
CA TRP A 762 -0.72 20.63 2.93
C TRP A 762 0.66 20.95 2.30
N GLU A 763 1.74 20.44 2.89
CA GLU A 763 3.12 20.67 2.45
C GLU A 763 3.53 19.81 1.25
N SER A 764 2.72 18.83 0.85
CA SER A 764 2.94 17.96 -0.31
C SER A 764 1.83 18.07 -1.36
N ARG A 765 0.89 19.02 -1.22
CA ARG A 765 -0.31 19.12 -2.07
C ARG A 765 -0.03 19.35 -3.55
N GLN A 766 1.17 19.81 -3.92
CA GLN A 766 1.59 19.99 -5.31
C GLN A 766 2.53 18.88 -5.80
N CYS A 767 2.62 17.75 -5.10
CA CYS A 767 3.35 16.60 -5.63
C CYS A 767 2.73 16.09 -6.94
N LEU A 768 3.49 15.32 -7.72
CA LEU A 768 3.03 14.79 -9.00
C LEU A 768 2.53 13.34 -8.85
N PRO A 769 1.22 13.07 -9.03
CA PRO A 769 0.66 11.72 -8.92
C PRO A 769 1.26 10.70 -9.90
N GLY A 770 1.92 11.18 -10.96
CA GLY A 770 2.53 10.35 -11.97
C GLY A 770 1.57 9.93 -13.08
N PRO A 771 2.06 9.12 -14.03
CA PRO A 771 1.24 8.58 -15.10
C PRO A 771 0.06 7.76 -14.55
N PRO A 772 -1.13 7.82 -15.17
CA PRO A 772 -1.44 8.56 -16.40
C PRO A 772 -1.86 10.03 -16.22
N LEU A 773 -1.99 10.55 -14.99
CA LEU A 773 -2.43 11.94 -14.78
C LEU A 773 -1.37 12.97 -15.18
N THR A 774 -0.10 12.63 -15.00
CA THR A 774 1.05 13.43 -15.43
C THR A 774 2.03 12.56 -16.19
N ASP A 775 2.70 13.11 -17.21
CA ASP A 775 3.59 12.32 -18.08
C ASP A 775 4.79 11.70 -17.35
N HIS A 776 5.19 12.29 -16.23
CA HIS A 776 6.38 11.93 -15.45
C HIS A 776 6.08 11.80 -13.97
N LEU A 777 6.87 10.98 -13.29
CA LEU A 777 6.99 10.96 -11.84
C LEU A 777 7.87 12.13 -11.37
N GLY A 778 7.66 12.59 -10.14
CA GLY A 778 8.52 13.63 -9.54
C GLY A 778 10.00 13.24 -9.49
N ALA A 779 10.29 11.97 -9.25
CA ALA A 779 11.66 11.43 -9.25
C ALA A 779 12.33 11.52 -10.64
N GLU A 780 11.60 11.21 -11.72
CA GLU A 780 12.11 11.28 -13.10
C GLU A 780 12.52 12.73 -13.44
N ILE A 781 11.70 13.72 -13.08
CA ILE A 781 12.01 15.14 -13.32
C ILE A 781 13.29 15.57 -12.59
N LEU A 782 13.50 15.09 -11.36
CA LEU A 782 14.71 15.38 -10.60
C LEU A 782 15.96 14.76 -11.25
N ILE A 783 15.87 13.50 -11.67
CA ILE A 783 16.96 12.79 -12.35
C ILE A 783 17.30 13.48 -13.67
N ASP A 784 16.31 13.82 -14.48
CA ASP A 784 16.48 14.48 -15.77
C ASP A 784 17.10 15.89 -15.63
N ALA A 785 16.80 16.58 -14.52
CA ALA A 785 17.42 17.86 -14.19
C ALA A 785 18.88 17.74 -13.71
N GLY A 786 19.39 16.52 -13.50
CA GLY A 786 20.74 16.25 -12.99
C GLY A 786 20.86 16.26 -11.47
N VAL A 787 19.74 16.18 -10.75
CA VAL A 787 19.76 16.01 -9.28
C VAL A 787 20.14 14.57 -8.96
N LYS A 788 21.10 14.37 -8.05
CA LYS A 788 21.37 13.03 -7.52
C LYS A 788 20.22 12.64 -6.58
N VAL A 789 19.53 11.55 -6.91
CA VAL A 789 18.35 11.07 -6.18
C VAL A 789 18.65 9.72 -5.54
N ALA A 790 18.25 9.54 -4.28
CA ALA A 790 18.17 8.26 -3.61
C ALA A 790 16.75 8.06 -3.06
N LEU A 791 16.37 6.83 -2.77
CA LEU A 791 15.09 6.51 -2.13
C LEU A 791 15.31 6.14 -0.67
N SER A 792 14.31 6.43 0.14
CA SER A 792 14.20 5.95 1.51
C SER A 792 12.82 5.36 1.72
N ASN A 793 12.79 4.29 2.49
CA ASN A 793 11.56 3.83 3.09
C ASN A 793 11.36 4.63 4.39
N TRP A 794 10.41 5.56 4.35
CA TRP A 794 10.10 6.45 5.47
C TRP A 794 8.64 6.28 5.90
N ASP A 795 8.19 5.04 5.93
CA ASP A 795 6.84 4.72 6.39
C ASP A 795 6.77 4.70 7.93
N ASP A 796 5.55 4.84 8.43
CA ASP A 796 5.28 4.77 9.86
C ASP A 796 5.06 3.33 10.35
N THR A 797 4.88 2.37 9.44
CA THR A 797 4.55 0.96 9.70
C THR A 797 5.77 0.05 9.83
N ASN A 798 6.95 0.54 9.44
CA ASN A 798 8.26 -0.09 9.57
C ASN A 798 8.47 -1.35 8.72
N ASN A 799 7.61 -1.64 7.74
CA ASN A 799 7.54 -2.97 7.14
C ASN A 799 7.79 -3.01 5.62
N HIS A 800 7.74 -1.88 4.91
CA HIS A 800 7.95 -1.88 3.45
C HIS A 800 9.42 -1.70 3.03
N VAL A 801 10.38 -1.70 3.97
CA VAL A 801 11.81 -1.62 3.65
C VAL A 801 12.26 -2.67 2.64
N ARG A 802 11.74 -3.90 2.74
CA ARG A 802 12.04 -5.00 1.81
C ARG A 802 11.52 -4.76 0.38
N ASN A 803 10.60 -3.82 0.19
CA ASN A 803 9.97 -3.51 -1.10
C ASN A 803 10.74 -2.46 -1.91
N ALA A 804 11.74 -1.80 -1.30
CA ALA A 804 12.44 -0.66 -1.89
C ALA A 804 13.05 -0.91 -3.28
N ILE A 805 13.53 -2.13 -3.54
CA ILE A 805 14.08 -2.50 -4.86
C ILE A 805 13.00 -2.47 -5.96
N TRP A 806 11.75 -2.80 -5.64
CA TRP A 806 10.62 -2.75 -6.57
C TRP A 806 10.15 -1.32 -6.81
N GLU A 807 10.14 -0.49 -5.75
CA GLU A 807 9.83 0.94 -5.83
C GLU A 807 10.85 1.67 -6.72
N ALA A 808 12.14 1.34 -6.56
CA ALA A 808 13.20 1.84 -7.40
C ALA A 808 13.09 1.36 -8.86
N ALA A 809 12.74 0.09 -9.06
CA ALA A 809 12.51 -0.48 -10.39
C ALA A 809 11.32 0.16 -11.10
N TRP A 810 10.28 0.56 -10.36
CA TRP A 810 9.17 1.33 -10.90
C TRP A 810 9.66 2.69 -11.41
N ILE A 811 10.38 3.46 -10.60
CA ILE A 811 10.91 4.78 -11.00
C ILE A 811 11.87 4.67 -12.18
N ALA A 812 12.79 3.72 -12.15
CA ALA A 812 13.78 3.55 -13.22
C ALA A 812 13.18 3.01 -14.52
N GLY A 813 11.99 2.40 -14.43
CA GLY A 813 11.34 1.69 -15.51
C GLY A 813 12.03 0.36 -15.88
N PRO A 814 11.38 -0.45 -16.73
CA PRO A 814 11.75 -1.86 -16.97
C PRO A 814 13.09 -2.06 -17.71
N ARG A 815 13.80 -0.99 -18.10
CA ARG A 815 15.03 -1.07 -18.91
C ARG A 815 16.27 -0.54 -18.20
N ASN A 816 16.14 -0.02 -16.98
CA ASN A 816 17.24 0.62 -16.29
C ASN A 816 17.44 0.09 -14.86
N GLU A 817 17.67 -1.22 -14.76
CA GLU A 817 17.95 -1.89 -13.49
C GLU A 817 19.20 -1.32 -12.78
N SER A 818 20.17 -0.80 -13.55
CA SER A 818 21.32 -0.09 -12.99
C SER A 818 20.89 1.18 -12.24
N LEU A 819 20.03 2.01 -12.82
CA LEU A 819 19.48 3.17 -12.13
C LEU A 819 18.63 2.75 -10.92
N ALA A 820 17.81 1.70 -11.05
CA ALA A 820 17.03 1.18 -9.93
C ALA A 820 17.93 0.81 -8.73
N LEU A 821 19.04 0.11 -8.98
CA LEU A 821 20.02 -0.20 -7.94
C LEU A 821 20.71 1.05 -7.37
N ASP A 822 21.03 2.02 -8.21
CA ASP A 822 21.71 3.23 -7.77
C ASP A 822 20.81 4.10 -6.88
N LEU A 823 19.51 4.13 -7.17
CA LEU A 823 18.46 4.76 -6.36
C LEU A 823 18.36 4.14 -4.95
N VAL A 824 18.64 2.83 -4.81
CA VAL A 824 18.58 2.07 -3.55
C VAL A 824 19.93 1.44 -3.20
N SER A 825 20.96 2.29 -3.08
CA SER A 825 22.20 2.03 -2.34
C SER A 825 23.22 3.10 -2.73
N LEU A 826 23.77 3.02 -3.95
CA LEU A 826 24.94 3.80 -4.39
C LEU A 826 24.77 5.29 -4.14
N ASN A 827 23.65 5.87 -4.58
CA ASN A 827 23.43 7.30 -4.46
C ASN A 827 23.36 7.72 -2.98
N LEU A 828 22.73 6.92 -2.12
CA LEU A 828 22.64 7.19 -0.68
C LEU A 828 24.01 7.10 0.00
N GLU A 829 24.79 6.06 -0.30
CA GLU A 829 26.14 5.88 0.25
C GLU A 829 27.08 7.02 -0.16
N GLU A 830 27.02 7.46 -1.42
CA GLU A 830 27.80 8.59 -1.92
C GLU A 830 27.39 9.94 -1.31
N MET A 831 26.08 10.19 -1.17
CA MET A 831 25.57 11.40 -0.52
C MET A 831 26.10 11.54 0.91
N LEU A 832 26.15 10.41 1.63
CA LEU A 832 26.47 10.36 3.05
C LEU A 832 27.94 10.05 3.36
N GLY A 833 28.77 9.81 2.34
CA GLY A 833 30.20 9.51 2.51
C GLY A 833 30.45 8.24 3.31
N LEU A 834 29.56 7.24 3.18
CA LEU A 834 29.64 6.02 3.99
C LEU A 834 30.85 5.15 3.63
N PRO A 835 31.40 4.40 4.61
CA PRO A 835 32.45 3.45 4.32
C PRO A 835 31.92 2.35 3.40
N LYS A 836 32.85 1.93 2.56
CA LYS A 836 32.72 0.95 1.48
C LYS A 836 32.89 -0.46 2.06
N MET A 837 31.88 -1.35 1.96
CA MET A 837 31.89 -2.70 2.58
C MET A 837 31.54 -3.86 1.63
N ALA A 838 32.14 -5.02 1.89
CA ALA A 838 32.11 -6.16 0.98
C ALA A 838 30.91 -7.11 1.21
N ASP A 839 29.69 -6.56 1.18
CA ASP A 839 28.44 -7.32 1.36
C ASP A 839 27.79 -7.65 0.00
N LEU A 840 27.41 -8.91 -0.24
CA LEU A 840 26.89 -9.42 -1.51
C LEU A 840 25.52 -10.08 -1.28
N VAL A 841 24.57 -9.83 -2.19
CA VAL A 841 23.28 -10.55 -2.21
C VAL A 841 23.06 -11.20 -3.57
N VAL A 842 22.69 -12.47 -3.51
CA VAL A 842 22.39 -13.31 -4.67
C VAL A 842 20.91 -13.64 -4.66
N TYR A 843 20.23 -13.43 -5.77
CA TYR A 843 18.82 -13.72 -5.96
C TYR A 843 18.61 -14.83 -6.98
N GLU A 844 17.60 -15.65 -6.75
CA GLU A 844 16.94 -16.46 -7.77
C GLU A 844 15.75 -15.66 -8.32
N GLY A 845 15.73 -15.45 -9.64
CA GLY A 845 14.81 -14.52 -10.28
C GLY A 845 15.33 -13.08 -10.31
N ASN A 846 14.65 -12.22 -11.07
CA ASN A 846 15.02 -10.81 -11.23
C ASN A 846 14.56 -9.99 -10.01
N PRO A 847 15.46 -9.47 -9.15
CA PRO A 847 15.08 -8.74 -7.93
C PRO A 847 14.33 -7.43 -8.20
N PHE A 848 14.40 -6.88 -9.43
CA PHE A 848 13.68 -5.69 -9.86
C PHE A 848 12.25 -5.99 -10.34
N GLN A 849 11.81 -7.25 -10.23
CA GLN A 849 10.47 -7.71 -10.55
C GLN A 849 9.91 -8.56 -9.40
N PHE A 850 8.58 -8.72 -9.35
CA PHE A 850 7.95 -9.69 -8.48
C PHE A 850 8.35 -11.12 -8.89
N GLY A 851 8.38 -12.04 -7.91
CA GLY A 851 8.75 -13.43 -8.12
C GLY A 851 10.18 -13.82 -7.78
N ALA A 852 11.04 -12.86 -7.42
CA ALA A 852 12.41 -13.16 -7.00
C ALA A 852 12.51 -13.53 -5.52
N SER A 853 13.53 -14.31 -5.17
CA SER A 853 13.90 -14.65 -3.79
C SER A 853 15.39 -14.48 -3.56
N ALA A 854 15.78 -13.88 -2.44
CA ALA A 854 17.17 -13.96 -2.00
C ALA A 854 17.56 -15.44 -1.80
N ALA A 855 18.62 -15.86 -2.48
CA ALA A 855 19.18 -17.20 -2.41
C ALA A 855 20.37 -17.25 -1.45
N LEU A 856 21.14 -16.17 -1.36
CA LEU A 856 22.31 -16.08 -0.48
C LEU A 856 22.59 -14.62 -0.09
N ILE A 857 22.84 -14.40 1.20
CA ILE A 857 23.29 -13.12 1.75
C ILE A 857 24.67 -13.34 2.36
N PHE A 858 25.63 -12.54 1.93
CA PHE A 858 27.03 -12.65 2.31
C PHE A 858 27.50 -11.32 2.89
N GLU A 859 27.97 -11.30 4.13
CA GLU A 859 28.36 -10.09 4.85
C GLU A 859 29.59 -10.34 5.70
N SER A 860 30.48 -9.35 5.79
CA SER A 860 31.73 -9.46 6.58
C SER A 860 32.63 -10.63 6.18
N GLY A 861 32.60 -11.07 4.92
CA GLY A 861 33.44 -12.17 4.46
C GLY A 861 32.89 -13.57 4.78
N SER A 862 31.63 -13.70 5.21
CA SER A 862 30.99 -15.02 5.35
C SER A 862 29.53 -14.96 4.92
N ILE A 863 28.99 -16.12 4.55
CA ILE A 863 27.56 -16.32 4.31
C ILE A 863 26.83 -16.11 5.65
N ARG A 864 25.76 -15.30 5.63
CA ARG A 864 24.90 -15.04 6.79
C ARG A 864 23.52 -15.65 6.65
N SER A 865 23.04 -15.81 5.42
CA SER A 865 21.75 -16.43 5.17
C SER A 865 21.73 -17.17 3.85
N CYS A 866 21.01 -18.29 3.86
CA CYS A 866 20.88 -19.24 2.77
C CYS A 866 19.41 -19.51 2.51
N TRP A 867 18.96 -19.19 1.30
CA TRP A 867 17.55 -19.24 0.90
C TRP A 867 16.60 -18.72 1.98
N PRO A 868 16.83 -17.50 2.52
CA PRO A 868 15.98 -16.96 3.57
C PRO A 868 14.50 -17.01 3.16
N GLY A 869 13.67 -17.58 4.03
CA GLY A 869 12.22 -17.39 3.95
C GLY A 869 11.88 -15.92 4.14
N PRO A 870 10.72 -15.45 3.63
CA PRO A 870 10.31 -14.06 3.77
C PRO A 870 9.92 -13.65 5.21
N ASP A 871 9.65 -14.62 6.10
CA ASP A 871 9.10 -14.40 7.46
C ASP A 871 10.02 -14.79 8.60
#